data_AF-A0A945X596-F1
#
_entry.id   AF-A0A945X596-F1
#
_cell.length_a   1.000
_cell.length_b   1.000
_cell.length_c   1.000
_cell.angle_alpha   90.00
_cell.angle_beta   90.00
_cell.angle_gamma   90.00
#
_symmetry.space_group_name_H-M   'P 1'
#
loop_
_entity.id
_entity.type
_entity.pdbx_description
1 polymer ?
#
loop_
_entity_poly.entity_id
_entity_poly.type
_entity_poly.pdbx_seq_one_letter_code
_entity_poly.pdbx_strand_id
1 'polypeptide(L)'
;MDLNLAKPLLRTASLALALATVSVQSAERPNIVFILADDLGYGDLGCYGHPYAKTPNIDRLAKSGTRFTRFYATGVTCQPSRAGFMTSRHPRSFGHRIGEKGFGDRKTITELLRNNGYATGHFGKWHIGPGARGSHVSEKNPPAFSYGIDEIKVLESLKDRTKGRDDNTFEASIDFIERHKDGPFYVNVWAHITHFRVPSDTAFAAKFSDLQVDESLFGPYMKVNKFDICRNEWGLSVNACMKNYLADVWSLDAAIGRLLKKLDQLGLSENTIVIFSSDQGPARNTLNENKPNQAGDKTRANMMGWAQGLRGGKHELYEGGPRIPFIVRWPGKVPVDAVNDTSVLSGLDFLPTLCRLTGTSYDKDQFEGLDVADIWLGGERNPERFLFWKKQYPTALDRHWKYHVNRRDGDELYNLLNDPNETTNVIAKYPEKAASMLRSITTWDESLPPLPTRATPPKRQAQSAPEEPAARRDAPTPASTKNYFNLRNGLKNAQRVFETTKQGTVAFVGGSITGMNWRKLVAADLRRRFPEAKLKFILAGVGSTGSTYGAFRLGRDVLDKGKIDLLFEEAAVNDLAIGRTADEQMRGMEGIVRHARTANPDMDIVMMHFACPSKVEDYNQGRTPEVIASHESVAEHYGVASLDLTLEVTERINRGEFTWKDDFKSLHPSPFGQKLYAKSIARLLDVAWADAPTAATTPHPLSDKLDAFCYDDGKLFPPGLAAECKGFHIVTDYTNKEGGKVRRGWSELPQLTGEKPGDSFTVRFTGTAVGIMVIAGPAAGIIEHSVDGAPWVKRDLFTRHSPRLHLQRLYTLAAELDPGKEHTLNVRISPEKNADSIGSNCRIVYFAINGDPRSPTGTRVKGLTFEGSNGTGPEDQ
;
A
#
# COMPACT_ATOMS: atom_id res chain seq x y z
N MET A 1 52.89 -9.55 78.71
CA MET A 1 52.34 -10.38 77.62
C MET A 1 53.43 -10.54 76.58
N ASP A 2 54.31 -11.50 76.89
CA ASP A 2 54.96 -12.51 76.05
C ASP A 2 55.13 -12.27 74.55
N LEU A 3 56.24 -12.64 73.90
CA LEU A 3 57.64 -12.93 74.25
C LEU A 3 58.26 -13.26 72.88
N ASN A 4 59.49 -12.79 72.67
CA ASN A 4 60.57 -13.57 72.05
C ASN A 4 60.66 -13.86 70.52
N LEU A 5 61.78 -13.32 70.00
CA LEU A 5 62.98 -14.03 69.50
C LEU A 5 63.21 -14.15 67.98
N ALA A 6 64.32 -13.48 67.61
CA ALA A 6 65.48 -14.01 66.90
C ALA A 6 65.47 -14.08 65.35
N LYS A 7 66.31 -13.18 64.79
CA LYS A 7 67.36 -13.35 63.73
C LYS A 7 67.73 -14.81 63.35
N PRO A 8 68.47 -15.11 62.24
CA PRO A 8 68.93 -14.31 61.08
C PRO A 8 68.88 -15.07 59.71
N LEU A 9 69.50 -14.47 58.68
CA LEU A 9 70.31 -15.12 57.63
C LEU A 9 69.66 -15.83 56.42
N LEU A 10 70.20 -15.42 55.26
CA LEU A 10 70.05 -15.97 53.92
C LEU A 10 70.14 -17.49 53.85
N ARG A 11 69.23 -18.10 53.09
CA ARG A 11 69.51 -19.27 52.24
C ARG A 11 68.83 -19.10 50.88
N THR A 12 69.69 -19.02 49.88
CA THR A 12 69.45 -19.21 48.45
C THR A 12 68.62 -20.47 48.18
N ALA A 13 67.48 -20.31 47.51
CA ALA A 13 66.82 -21.40 46.79
C ALA A 13 66.85 -21.06 45.31
N SER A 14 67.61 -21.87 44.57
CA SER A 14 67.84 -21.80 43.14
C SER A 14 66.54 -21.72 42.35
N LEU A 15 66.34 -20.63 41.62
CA LEU A 15 65.25 -20.49 40.66
C LEU A 15 65.61 -21.34 39.44
N ALA A 16 65.13 -22.58 39.42
CA ALA A 16 65.08 -23.37 38.20
C ALA A 16 64.17 -22.62 37.22
N LEU A 17 64.77 -22.04 36.19
CA LEU A 17 64.08 -21.39 35.08
C LEU A 17 63.38 -22.48 34.26
N ALA A 18 62.21 -22.90 34.73
CA ALA A 18 61.26 -23.62 33.89
C ALA A 18 60.90 -22.66 32.75
N LEU A 19 61.46 -22.91 31.57
CA LEU A 19 60.91 -22.41 30.32
C LEU A 19 59.49 -22.97 30.22
N ALA A 20 58.54 -22.27 30.83
CA ALA A 20 57.16 -22.36 30.44
C ALA A 20 57.14 -21.88 28.99
N THR A 21 57.12 -22.84 28.07
CA THR A 21 56.57 -22.62 26.74
C THR A 21 55.15 -22.11 26.98
N VAL A 22 55.02 -20.79 27.02
CA VAL A 22 53.73 -20.14 26.83
C VAL A 22 53.33 -20.55 25.42
N SER A 23 52.59 -21.66 25.35
CA SER A 23 51.70 -21.91 24.23
C SER A 23 50.90 -20.63 24.10
N VAL A 24 51.25 -19.81 23.11
CA VAL A 24 50.36 -18.75 22.65
C VAL A 24 49.13 -19.50 22.22
N GLN A 25 48.14 -19.56 23.11
CA GLN A 25 46.83 -20.09 22.81
C GLN A 25 46.34 -19.27 21.62
N SER A 26 46.47 -19.83 20.41
CA SER A 26 45.89 -19.30 19.20
C SER A 26 44.47 -18.91 19.57
N ALA A 27 44.12 -17.62 19.44
CA ALA A 27 42.76 -17.17 19.68
C ALA A 27 41.82 -18.12 18.92
N GLU A 28 41.06 -18.94 19.64
CA GLU A 28 40.26 -19.99 19.02
C GLU A 28 39.25 -19.33 18.10
N ARG A 29 39.41 -19.55 16.79
CA ARG A 29 38.49 -19.07 15.76
C ARG A 29 37.22 -19.91 15.88
N PRO A 30 36.08 -19.34 16.30
CA PRO A 30 34.88 -20.13 16.51
C PRO A 30 34.28 -20.55 15.19
N ASN A 31 33.64 -21.72 15.18
CA ASN A 31 32.74 -22.14 14.11
C ASN A 31 31.45 -21.32 14.15
N ILE A 32 30.78 -21.18 13.01
CA ILE A 32 29.53 -20.45 12.90
C ILE A 32 28.50 -21.30 12.16
N VAL A 33 27.36 -21.53 12.80
CA VAL A 33 26.18 -22.15 12.20
C VAL A 33 25.06 -21.12 12.18
N PHE A 34 24.66 -20.67 10.99
CA PHE A 34 23.56 -19.73 10.81
C PHE A 34 22.34 -20.43 10.23
N ILE A 35 21.34 -20.66 11.08
CA ILE A 35 20.06 -21.25 10.72
C ILE A 35 19.05 -20.14 10.44
N LEU A 36 18.50 -20.13 9.22
CA LEU A 36 17.55 -19.12 8.77
C LEU A 36 16.27 -19.78 8.27
N ALA A 37 15.16 -19.54 8.97
CA ALA A 37 13.81 -19.89 8.53
C ALA A 37 13.31 -18.88 7.47
N ASP A 38 12.24 -19.22 6.76
CA ASP A 38 11.67 -18.45 5.65
C ASP A 38 10.19 -18.21 5.86
N ASP A 39 9.77 -16.94 5.98
CA ASP A 39 8.41 -16.53 6.38
C ASP A 39 7.97 -16.98 7.79
N LEU A 40 8.91 -17.34 8.67
CA LEU A 40 8.60 -17.65 10.08
C LEU A 40 8.42 -16.35 10.87
N GLY A 41 7.23 -16.17 11.44
CA GLY A 41 6.84 -14.99 12.17
C GLY A 41 7.50 -14.88 13.54
N TYR A 42 7.57 -13.64 14.06
CA TYR A 42 8.15 -13.33 15.36
C TYR A 42 7.59 -14.19 16.51
N GLY A 43 6.29 -14.50 16.47
CA GLY A 43 5.60 -15.24 17.53
C GLY A 43 5.43 -16.72 17.25
N ASP A 44 6.09 -17.31 16.24
CA ASP A 44 5.83 -18.70 15.81
C ASP A 44 6.47 -19.79 16.68
N LEU A 45 7.25 -19.40 17.69
CA LEU A 45 8.04 -20.30 18.53
C LEU A 45 7.52 -20.31 19.97
N GLY A 46 7.70 -21.43 20.66
CA GLY A 46 7.37 -21.57 22.09
C GLY A 46 8.12 -20.54 22.94
N CYS A 47 9.43 -20.39 22.73
CA CYS A 47 10.25 -19.38 23.42
C CYS A 47 9.90 -17.93 23.05
N TYR A 48 9.13 -17.69 22.00
CA TYR A 48 8.55 -16.38 21.66
C TYR A 48 7.05 -16.30 21.98
N GLY A 49 6.50 -17.25 22.74
CA GLY A 49 5.16 -17.17 23.31
C GLY A 49 4.03 -17.67 22.41
N HIS A 50 4.30 -18.47 21.37
CA HIS A 50 3.22 -19.11 20.63
C HIS A 50 2.39 -20.01 21.56
N PRO A 51 1.05 -19.90 21.61
CA PRO A 51 0.23 -20.66 22.56
C PRO A 51 0.25 -22.17 22.31
N TYR A 52 0.54 -22.58 21.06
CA TYR A 52 0.47 -23.99 20.63
C TYR A 52 1.77 -24.55 20.05
N ALA A 53 2.79 -23.71 19.80
CA ALA A 53 3.98 -24.22 19.12
C ALA A 53 4.78 -25.06 20.10
N LYS A 54 5.12 -26.26 19.67
CA LYS A 54 6.00 -27.15 20.42
C LYS A 54 7.37 -27.05 19.73
N THR A 55 8.33 -26.34 20.32
CA THR A 55 9.66 -26.12 19.73
C THR A 55 10.77 -26.41 20.73
N PRO A 56 10.84 -27.62 21.32
CA PRO A 56 11.72 -27.90 22.46
C PRO A 56 13.22 -27.72 22.14
N ASN A 57 13.66 -27.90 20.90
CA ASN A 57 15.06 -27.74 20.54
C ASN A 57 15.44 -26.27 20.36
N ILE A 58 14.59 -25.48 19.72
CA ILE A 58 14.77 -24.03 19.59
C ILE A 58 14.59 -23.35 20.95
N ASP A 59 13.66 -23.83 21.78
CA ASP A 59 13.48 -23.35 23.14
C ASP A 59 14.71 -23.68 24.00
N ARG A 60 15.31 -24.86 23.83
CA ARG A 60 16.60 -25.21 24.46
C ARG A 60 17.74 -24.35 23.94
N LEU A 61 17.78 -24.04 22.65
CA LEU A 61 18.76 -23.12 22.07
C LEU A 61 18.64 -21.72 22.72
N ALA A 62 17.42 -21.22 22.90
CA ALA A 62 17.17 -19.97 23.61
C ALA A 62 17.60 -20.03 25.07
N LYS A 63 17.23 -21.10 25.81
CA LYS A 63 17.62 -21.28 27.22
C LYS A 63 19.13 -21.45 27.42
N SER A 64 19.85 -21.95 26.42
CA SER A 64 21.31 -22.11 26.48
C SER A 64 22.08 -20.94 25.89
N GLY A 65 21.40 -19.86 25.53
CA GLY A 65 21.98 -18.64 24.97
C GLY A 65 21.15 -17.42 25.30
N THR A 66 21.20 -16.41 24.42
CA THR A 66 20.45 -15.17 24.56
C THR A 66 19.41 -15.06 23.45
N ARG A 67 18.17 -14.72 23.83
CA ARG A 67 17.07 -14.42 22.92
C ARG A 67 16.90 -12.90 22.81
N PHE A 68 16.90 -12.38 21.59
CA PHE A 68 16.76 -10.95 21.32
C PHE A 68 15.35 -10.65 20.82
N THR A 69 14.61 -9.82 21.56
CA THR A 69 13.22 -9.53 21.21
C THR A 69 13.09 -8.39 20.20
N ARG A 70 14.16 -7.63 19.92
CA ARG A 70 14.14 -6.44 19.05
C ARG A 70 15.18 -6.53 17.92
N PHE A 71 15.14 -7.62 17.18
CA PHE A 71 15.96 -7.84 15.98
C PHE A 71 15.12 -7.67 14.70
N TYR A 72 15.66 -6.92 13.74
CA TYR A 72 14.94 -6.55 12.52
C TYR A 72 15.66 -7.00 11.24
N ALA A 73 14.91 -7.71 10.39
CA ALA A 73 15.26 -7.98 9.01
C ALA A 73 15.50 -6.68 8.24
N THR A 74 16.40 -6.71 7.25
CA THR A 74 16.71 -5.53 6.40
C THR A 74 15.69 -5.30 5.29
N GLY A 75 14.72 -6.21 5.17
CA GLY A 75 13.59 -6.10 4.25
C GLY A 75 12.45 -7.01 4.66
N VAL A 76 11.28 -6.81 4.06
CA VAL A 76 10.05 -7.53 4.42
C VAL A 76 9.68 -8.61 3.39
N THR A 77 10.71 -9.15 2.75
CA THR A 77 10.68 -10.23 1.74
C THR A 77 12.05 -10.90 1.67
N CYS A 78 12.10 -12.16 1.21
CA CYS A 78 13.27 -13.03 1.29
C CYS A 78 14.58 -12.39 0.78
N GLN A 79 14.60 -11.92 -0.48
CA GLN A 79 15.85 -11.50 -1.12
C GLN A 79 16.42 -10.21 -0.49
N PRO A 80 15.60 -9.17 -0.27
CA PRO A 80 16.04 -7.98 0.48
C PRO A 80 16.63 -8.29 1.85
N SER A 81 16.01 -9.19 2.63
CA SER A 81 16.52 -9.54 3.96
C SER A 81 17.86 -10.27 3.92
N ARG A 82 17.95 -11.29 3.04
CA ARG A 82 19.17 -12.10 2.84
C ARG A 82 20.36 -11.25 2.36
N ALA A 83 20.09 -10.20 1.56
CA ALA A 83 21.12 -9.22 1.21
C ALA A 83 21.72 -8.55 2.46
N GLY A 84 20.90 -8.10 3.40
CA GLY A 84 21.39 -7.48 4.64
C GLY A 84 22.29 -8.40 5.45
N PHE A 85 21.87 -9.64 5.70
CA PHE A 85 22.68 -10.61 6.45
C PHE A 85 24.03 -10.91 5.77
N MET A 86 24.01 -11.09 4.44
CA MET A 86 25.22 -11.47 3.71
C MET A 86 26.18 -10.31 3.48
N THR A 87 25.67 -9.09 3.30
CA THR A 87 26.46 -7.95 2.80
C THR A 87 26.53 -6.77 3.74
N SER A 88 25.75 -6.74 4.84
CA SER A 88 25.62 -5.56 5.71
C SER A 88 25.23 -4.28 4.95
N ARG A 89 24.43 -4.42 3.89
CA ARG A 89 23.92 -3.29 3.12
C ARG A 89 22.42 -3.33 2.98
N HIS A 90 21.80 -2.16 3.05
CA HIS A 90 20.38 -2.05 2.81
C HIS A 90 20.07 -2.41 1.35
N PRO A 91 19.08 -3.28 1.07
CA PRO A 91 18.81 -3.83 -0.26
C PRO A 91 18.53 -2.79 -1.35
N ARG A 92 18.10 -1.57 -0.97
CA ARG A 92 17.85 -0.48 -1.92
C ARG A 92 19.12 0.21 -2.42
N SER A 93 20.25 0.11 -1.71
CA SER A 93 21.54 0.71 -2.11
C SER A 93 22.20 -0.05 -3.28
N PHE A 94 21.69 -1.22 -3.65
CA PHE A 94 22.15 -1.97 -4.81
C PHE A 94 21.71 -1.35 -6.14
N GLY A 95 20.60 -0.60 -6.18
CA GLY A 95 20.07 -0.02 -7.43
C GLY A 95 19.41 -1.04 -8.38
N HIS A 96 19.39 -2.32 -8.03
CA HIS A 96 18.73 -3.40 -8.77
C HIS A 96 18.04 -4.39 -7.83
N ARG A 97 17.25 -5.30 -8.39
CA ARG A 97 16.65 -6.39 -7.62
C ARG A 97 17.66 -7.49 -7.35
N ILE A 98 17.79 -7.89 -6.09
CA ILE A 98 18.72 -8.94 -5.65
C ILE A 98 18.51 -10.25 -6.40
N GLY A 99 17.26 -10.66 -6.66
CA GLY A 99 16.97 -11.88 -7.42
C GLY A 99 17.36 -11.83 -8.91
N GLU A 100 17.64 -10.64 -9.47
CA GLU A 100 17.97 -10.49 -10.89
C GLU A 100 19.48 -10.39 -11.12
N LYS A 101 20.20 -9.68 -10.25
CA LYS A 101 21.65 -9.42 -10.41
C LYS A 101 22.51 -9.80 -9.21
N GLY A 102 21.90 -10.33 -8.15
CA GLY A 102 22.63 -10.73 -6.96
C GLY A 102 23.24 -9.54 -6.22
N PHE A 103 24.39 -9.77 -5.58
CA PHE A 103 25.09 -8.76 -4.80
C PHE A 103 26.10 -7.93 -5.60
N GLY A 104 26.27 -8.18 -6.91
CA GLY A 104 27.28 -7.48 -7.71
C GLY A 104 28.69 -7.68 -7.14
N ASP A 105 29.41 -6.58 -6.96
CA ASP A 105 30.78 -6.49 -6.41
C ASP A 105 30.83 -6.32 -4.89
N ARG A 106 29.68 -6.27 -4.20
CA ARG A 106 29.65 -6.04 -2.75
C ARG A 106 30.18 -7.26 -2.03
N LYS A 107 31.10 -7.03 -1.10
CA LYS A 107 31.70 -8.08 -0.27
C LYS A 107 30.69 -8.74 0.65
N THR A 108 30.78 -10.05 0.75
CA THR A 108 29.95 -10.84 1.66
C THR A 108 30.70 -11.33 2.89
N ILE A 109 29.97 -11.64 3.96
CA ILE A 109 30.55 -12.25 5.16
C ILE A 109 31.27 -13.57 4.84
N THR A 110 30.75 -14.36 3.90
CA THR A 110 31.37 -15.62 3.48
C THR A 110 32.66 -15.40 2.71
N GLU A 111 32.77 -14.41 1.83
CA GLU A 111 34.05 -14.03 1.21
C GLU A 111 35.09 -13.63 2.26
N LEU A 112 34.70 -12.81 3.24
CA LEU A 112 35.59 -12.33 4.29
C LEU A 112 36.09 -13.48 5.18
N LEU A 113 35.19 -14.34 5.63
CA LEU A 113 35.54 -15.51 6.47
C LEU A 113 36.39 -16.52 5.69
N ARG A 114 36.07 -16.78 4.43
CA ARG A 114 36.85 -17.66 3.56
C ARG A 114 38.28 -17.15 3.41
N ASN A 115 38.45 -15.85 3.19
CA ASN A 115 39.77 -15.22 3.13
C ASN A 115 40.51 -15.28 4.48
N ASN A 116 39.79 -15.42 5.60
CA ASN A 116 40.34 -15.67 6.93
C ASN A 116 40.48 -17.17 7.28
N GLY A 117 40.43 -18.05 6.27
CA GLY A 117 40.71 -19.48 6.41
C GLY A 117 39.54 -20.33 6.89
N TYR A 118 38.30 -19.84 6.83
CA TYR A 118 37.11 -20.64 7.11
C TYR A 118 36.71 -21.49 5.91
N ALA A 119 36.31 -22.74 6.16
CA ALA A 119 35.49 -23.48 5.21
C ALA A 119 34.07 -22.89 5.18
N THR A 120 33.52 -22.66 3.98
CA THR A 120 32.22 -21.97 3.85
C THR A 120 31.19 -22.82 3.09
N GLY A 121 30.03 -23.03 3.71
CA GLY A 121 28.96 -23.87 3.17
C GLY A 121 27.60 -23.17 3.13
N HIS A 122 26.78 -23.53 2.13
CA HIS A 122 25.38 -23.12 2.03
C HIS A 122 24.49 -24.29 1.62
N PHE A 123 23.44 -24.52 2.40
CA PHE A 123 22.48 -25.58 2.18
C PHE A 123 21.05 -25.04 2.27
N GLY A 124 20.22 -25.40 1.28
CA GLY A 124 18.78 -25.08 1.27
C GLY A 124 18.41 -23.95 0.31
N LYS A 125 17.49 -23.07 0.73
CA LYS A 125 16.98 -21.97 -0.10
C LYS A 125 18.09 -20.98 -0.42
N TRP A 126 18.20 -20.58 -1.68
CA TRP A 126 19.16 -19.56 -2.14
C TRP A 126 18.49 -18.21 -2.40
N HIS A 127 17.69 -18.13 -3.46
CA HIS A 127 16.86 -16.99 -3.83
C HIS A 127 17.62 -15.65 -4.06
N ILE A 128 18.91 -15.73 -4.44
CA ILE A 128 19.78 -14.58 -4.75
C ILE A 128 20.31 -14.70 -6.18
N GLY A 129 20.22 -13.61 -6.94
CA GLY A 129 20.77 -13.49 -8.29
C GLY A 129 20.23 -14.49 -9.31
N PRO A 130 20.77 -14.46 -10.53
CA PRO A 130 20.47 -15.46 -11.53
C PRO A 130 21.20 -16.76 -11.20
N GLY A 131 20.66 -17.87 -11.68
CA GLY A 131 21.35 -19.14 -11.81
C GLY A 131 22.31 -19.12 -13.00
N ALA A 132 23.06 -20.22 -13.15
CA ALA A 132 23.96 -20.46 -14.25
C ALA A 132 23.27 -20.19 -15.60
N ARG A 133 23.97 -19.51 -16.51
CA ARG A 133 23.43 -19.10 -17.83
C ARG A 133 22.22 -18.16 -17.76
N GLY A 134 22.04 -17.42 -16.66
CA GLY A 134 20.98 -16.42 -16.52
C GLY A 134 19.61 -17.00 -16.15
N SER A 135 19.53 -18.27 -15.76
CA SER A 135 18.27 -18.94 -15.39
C SER A 135 17.78 -18.54 -13.99
N HIS A 136 16.64 -19.06 -13.55
CA HIS A 136 16.31 -19.06 -12.12
C HIS A 136 17.21 -20.06 -11.38
N VAL A 137 17.64 -19.71 -10.16
CA VAL A 137 18.40 -20.62 -9.30
C VAL A 137 17.50 -21.75 -8.84
N SER A 138 17.95 -22.98 -8.99
CA SER A 138 17.30 -24.19 -8.48
C SER A 138 18.35 -25.27 -8.23
N GLU A 139 17.94 -26.44 -7.75
CA GLU A 139 18.85 -27.57 -7.60
C GLU A 139 19.51 -28.00 -8.92
N LYS A 140 18.78 -27.86 -10.04
CA LYS A 140 19.28 -28.15 -11.39
C LYS A 140 20.08 -27.00 -12.00
N ASN A 141 19.93 -25.79 -11.48
CA ASN A 141 20.53 -24.57 -12.01
C ASN A 141 21.26 -23.84 -10.86
N PRO A 142 22.54 -24.15 -10.62
CA PRO A 142 23.27 -23.57 -9.49
C PRO A 142 23.40 -22.05 -9.62
N PRO A 143 23.69 -21.32 -8.52
CA PRO A 143 23.91 -19.88 -8.57
C PRO A 143 24.99 -19.47 -9.56
N ALA A 144 24.80 -18.33 -10.23
CA ALA A 144 25.84 -17.77 -11.11
C ALA A 144 27.07 -17.26 -10.35
N PHE A 145 26.94 -17.00 -9.05
CA PHE A 145 27.98 -16.46 -8.19
C PHE A 145 28.04 -17.26 -6.89
N SER A 146 29.25 -17.57 -6.42
CA SER A 146 29.44 -18.31 -5.17
C SER A 146 29.41 -17.42 -3.93
N TYR A 147 29.71 -16.14 -4.07
CA TYR A 147 29.87 -15.19 -2.95
C TYR A 147 30.82 -15.70 -1.87
N GLY A 148 31.93 -16.32 -2.26
CA GLY A 148 32.93 -16.84 -1.32
C GLY A 148 32.42 -18.03 -0.51
N ILE A 149 31.51 -18.83 -1.06
CA ILE A 149 31.04 -20.08 -0.49
C ILE A 149 31.70 -21.25 -1.24
N ASP A 150 32.39 -22.14 -0.52
CA ASP A 150 33.10 -23.28 -1.09
C ASP A 150 32.14 -24.38 -1.54
N GLU A 151 31.08 -24.65 -0.77
CA GLU A 151 30.07 -25.65 -1.10
C GLU A 151 28.66 -25.04 -1.09
N ILE A 152 27.98 -25.05 -2.25
CA ILE A 152 26.59 -24.60 -2.36
C ILE A 152 25.73 -25.76 -2.82
N LYS A 153 24.78 -26.18 -1.98
CA LYS A 153 23.69 -27.08 -2.36
C LYS A 153 22.35 -26.36 -2.23
N VAL A 154 21.83 -25.92 -3.38
CA VAL A 154 20.45 -25.43 -3.48
C VAL A 154 19.53 -26.65 -3.44
N LEU A 155 18.88 -26.86 -2.30
CA LEU A 155 18.08 -28.05 -2.07
C LEU A 155 16.60 -27.70 -2.14
N GLU A 156 15.88 -28.40 -3.01
CA GLU A 156 14.42 -28.28 -3.06
C GLU A 156 13.79 -28.88 -1.80
N SER A 157 12.77 -28.20 -1.28
CA SER A 157 11.94 -28.65 -0.17
C SER A 157 10.97 -29.77 -0.58
N LEU A 158 10.40 -30.50 0.39
CA LEU A 158 9.30 -31.46 0.20
C LEU A 158 9.68 -32.78 -0.52
N LYS A 159 10.97 -33.13 -0.62
CA LYS A 159 11.41 -34.40 -1.21
C LYS A 159 10.98 -35.63 -0.41
N ASP A 160 11.17 -35.60 0.91
CA ASP A 160 10.73 -36.65 1.82
C ASP A 160 9.94 -36.04 2.99
N ARG A 161 8.61 -36.05 2.86
CA ARG A 161 7.70 -35.44 3.84
C ARG A 161 7.52 -36.29 5.10
N THR A 162 8.04 -37.53 5.11
CA THR A 162 8.01 -38.40 6.29
C THR A 162 9.08 -38.02 7.32
N LYS A 163 10.21 -37.48 6.86
CA LYS A 163 11.31 -37.01 7.72
C LYS A 163 11.24 -35.51 8.04
N GLY A 164 10.48 -34.76 7.26
CA GLY A 164 10.31 -33.31 7.42
C GLY A 164 10.77 -32.55 6.18
N ARG A 165 10.18 -31.37 5.93
CA ARG A 165 10.30 -30.67 4.65
C ARG A 165 11.75 -30.36 4.26
N ASP A 166 12.55 -29.93 5.22
CA ASP A 166 13.93 -29.47 5.04
C ASP A 166 14.96 -30.50 5.55
N ASP A 167 14.56 -31.76 5.75
CA ASP A 167 15.45 -32.80 6.28
C ASP A 167 16.77 -32.93 5.50
N ASN A 168 16.68 -32.97 4.16
CA ASN A 168 17.83 -32.98 3.26
C ASN A 168 18.78 -31.78 3.44
N THR A 169 18.24 -30.61 3.77
CA THR A 169 19.02 -29.39 4.02
C THR A 169 19.86 -29.54 5.29
N PHE A 170 19.26 -30.06 6.35
CA PHE A 170 19.97 -30.30 7.62
C PHE A 170 20.93 -31.49 7.53
N GLU A 171 20.57 -32.57 6.84
CA GLU A 171 21.50 -33.70 6.58
C GLU A 171 22.75 -33.23 5.83
N ALA A 172 22.60 -32.46 4.75
CA ALA A 172 23.73 -31.95 3.99
C ALA A 172 24.59 -30.95 4.79
N SER A 173 23.97 -30.15 5.66
CA SER A 173 24.69 -29.23 6.55
C SER A 173 25.48 -29.99 7.62
N ILE A 174 24.92 -31.06 8.18
CA ILE A 174 25.58 -31.93 9.15
C ILE A 174 26.79 -32.63 8.51
N ASP A 175 26.63 -33.17 7.29
CA ASP A 175 27.74 -33.77 6.53
C ASP A 175 28.89 -32.78 6.31
N PHE A 176 28.58 -31.53 5.95
CA PHE A 176 29.58 -30.47 5.81
C PHE A 176 30.30 -30.20 7.14
N ILE A 177 29.57 -30.06 8.25
CA ILE A 177 30.16 -29.87 9.58
C ILE A 177 31.08 -31.03 9.94
N GLU A 178 30.67 -32.28 9.70
CA GLU A 178 31.49 -33.46 9.99
C GLU A 178 32.80 -33.47 9.21
N ARG A 179 32.76 -33.13 7.92
CA ARG A 179 33.95 -33.07 7.05
C ARG A 179 34.91 -31.93 7.39
N HIS A 180 34.40 -30.85 7.98
CA HIS A 180 35.18 -29.65 8.30
C HIS A 180 35.42 -29.47 9.81
N LYS A 181 35.12 -30.47 10.64
CA LYS A 181 35.20 -30.40 12.11
C LYS A 181 36.58 -30.06 12.67
N ASP A 182 37.66 -30.34 11.92
CA ASP A 182 39.04 -30.15 12.38
C ASP A 182 39.57 -28.71 12.11
N GLY A 183 38.76 -27.83 11.51
CA GLY A 183 39.09 -26.42 11.27
C GLY A 183 37.88 -25.49 11.44
N PRO A 184 38.08 -24.16 11.33
CA PRO A 184 36.98 -23.21 11.45
C PRO A 184 36.05 -23.31 10.22
N PHE A 185 34.74 -23.36 10.47
CA PHE A 185 33.74 -23.34 9.41
C PHE A 185 32.63 -22.32 9.63
N TYR A 186 32.04 -21.87 8.52
CA TYR A 186 30.81 -21.09 8.48
C TYR A 186 29.80 -21.82 7.61
N VAL A 187 28.60 -22.09 8.13
CA VAL A 187 27.54 -22.74 7.36
C VAL A 187 26.22 -21.99 7.45
N ASN A 188 25.68 -21.65 6.28
CA ASN A 188 24.31 -21.22 6.09
C ASN A 188 23.39 -22.44 5.97
N VAL A 189 22.47 -22.59 6.93
CA VAL A 189 21.39 -23.58 6.92
C VAL A 189 20.07 -22.83 6.67
N TRP A 190 19.76 -22.58 5.40
CA TRP A 190 18.64 -21.73 5.01
C TRP A 190 17.43 -22.60 4.64
N ALA A 191 16.54 -22.79 5.61
CA ALA A 191 15.33 -23.58 5.49
C ALA A 191 14.29 -22.91 4.56
N HIS A 192 13.36 -23.72 4.03
CA HIS A 192 12.15 -23.24 3.34
C HIS A 192 10.95 -23.17 4.28
N ILE A 193 11.02 -23.77 5.46
CA ILE A 193 9.98 -23.67 6.50
C ILE A 193 9.94 -22.22 7.03
N THR A 194 8.79 -21.55 7.07
CA THR A 194 7.40 -22.00 6.80
C THR A 194 6.82 -21.51 5.46
N HIS A 195 7.64 -21.02 4.53
CA HIS A 195 7.21 -20.50 3.23
C HIS A 195 6.30 -21.47 2.46
N PHE A 196 5.42 -20.91 1.62
CA PHE A 196 4.54 -21.69 0.75
C PHE A 196 5.34 -22.65 -0.14
N ARG A 197 4.96 -23.93 -0.28
CA ARG A 197 3.71 -24.60 0.19
C ARG A 197 3.86 -25.21 1.59
N VAL A 198 2.83 -25.06 2.45
CA VAL A 198 2.76 -25.77 3.74
C VAL A 198 2.01 -27.10 3.61
N PRO A 199 2.69 -28.25 3.75
CA PRO A 199 2.12 -29.57 3.49
C PRO A 199 1.05 -29.96 4.51
N SER A 200 0.02 -30.68 4.05
CA SER A 200 -1.08 -31.17 4.89
C SER A 200 -0.92 -32.61 5.41
N ASP A 201 0.17 -33.30 5.08
CA ASP A 201 0.38 -34.75 5.25
C ASP A 201 1.74 -35.08 5.90
N THR A 202 2.27 -34.16 6.71
CA THR A 202 3.55 -34.43 7.39
C THR A 202 3.39 -35.54 8.41
N ALA A 203 4.44 -36.34 8.61
CA ALA A 203 4.47 -37.34 9.70
C ALA A 203 4.26 -36.72 11.09
N PHE A 204 4.49 -35.41 11.23
CA PHE A 204 4.37 -34.66 12.47
C PHE A 204 2.95 -34.15 12.76
N ALA A 205 2.03 -34.20 11.78
CA ALA A 205 0.66 -33.73 11.96
C ALA A 205 -0.06 -34.42 13.12
N ALA A 206 0.26 -35.69 13.39
CA ALA A 206 -0.29 -36.45 14.51
C ALA A 206 0.02 -35.83 15.89
N LYS A 207 1.10 -35.05 16.05
CA LYS A 207 1.46 -34.38 17.32
C LYS A 207 0.50 -33.26 17.75
N PHE A 208 -0.36 -32.87 16.81
CA PHE A 208 -1.33 -31.80 16.92
C PHE A 208 -2.74 -32.29 16.55
N SER A 209 -3.01 -33.61 16.69
CA SER A 209 -4.33 -34.20 16.41
C SER A 209 -5.44 -33.57 17.24
N ASP A 210 -5.14 -33.28 18.50
CA ASP A 210 -6.12 -32.83 19.49
C ASP A 210 -6.22 -31.30 19.55
N LEU A 211 -5.52 -30.59 18.64
CA LEU A 211 -5.48 -29.14 18.61
C LEU A 211 -6.87 -28.54 18.34
N GLN A 212 -7.34 -27.76 19.30
CA GLN A 212 -8.45 -26.83 19.13
C GLN A 212 -7.91 -25.41 19.27
N VAL A 213 -8.04 -24.61 18.21
CA VAL A 213 -7.57 -23.22 18.21
C VAL A 213 -8.58 -22.37 18.95
N ASP A 214 -8.15 -21.82 20.08
CA ASP A 214 -8.83 -20.73 20.76
C ASP A 214 -8.45 -19.41 20.08
N GLU A 215 -9.35 -18.91 19.24
CA GLU A 215 -9.13 -17.65 18.52
C GLU A 215 -9.00 -16.44 19.47
N SER A 216 -9.44 -16.53 20.74
CA SER A 216 -9.32 -15.42 21.70
C SER A 216 -7.87 -15.09 22.04
N LEU A 217 -6.95 -16.05 21.90
CA LEU A 217 -5.51 -15.88 22.14
C LEU A 217 -4.81 -15.05 21.05
N PHE A 218 -5.50 -14.73 19.95
CA PHE A 218 -4.92 -14.03 18.81
C PHE A 218 -5.54 -12.65 18.60
N GLY A 219 -4.69 -11.68 18.27
CA GLY A 219 -5.10 -10.31 17.99
C GLY A 219 -5.90 -10.15 16.68
N PRO A 220 -6.56 -9.00 16.48
CA PRO A 220 -7.44 -8.74 15.33
C PRO A 220 -6.78 -8.97 13.98
N TYR A 221 -5.49 -8.64 13.85
CA TYR A 221 -4.76 -8.84 12.60
C TYR A 221 -4.74 -10.31 12.17
N MET A 222 -4.51 -11.26 13.09
CA MET A 222 -4.49 -12.69 12.79
C MET A 222 -5.87 -13.21 12.39
N LYS A 223 -6.91 -12.78 13.10
CA LYS A 223 -8.30 -13.16 12.82
C LYS A 223 -8.70 -12.77 11.40
N VAL A 224 -8.54 -11.49 11.07
CA VAL A 224 -8.94 -10.94 9.76
C VAL A 224 -8.05 -11.45 8.64
N ASN A 225 -6.73 -11.46 8.82
CA ASN A 225 -5.78 -11.73 7.73
C ASN A 225 -5.41 -13.22 7.58
N LYS A 226 -5.93 -14.11 8.43
CA LYS A 226 -5.68 -15.55 8.35
C LYS A 226 -6.92 -16.40 8.59
N PHE A 227 -7.56 -16.27 9.76
CA PHE A 227 -8.64 -17.17 10.17
C PHE A 227 -9.89 -16.97 9.32
N ASP A 228 -10.30 -15.71 9.12
CA ASP A 228 -11.44 -15.38 8.27
C ASP A 228 -11.18 -15.72 6.81
N ILE A 229 -9.97 -15.50 6.29
CA ILE A 229 -9.60 -15.95 4.93
C ILE A 229 -9.66 -17.48 4.81
N CYS A 230 -9.11 -18.21 5.79
CA CYS A 230 -9.17 -19.67 5.84
C CYS A 230 -10.62 -20.17 5.78
N ARG A 231 -11.51 -19.59 6.61
CA ARG A 231 -12.93 -19.99 6.66
C ARG A 231 -13.71 -19.53 5.43
N ASN A 232 -13.62 -18.26 5.09
CA ASN A 232 -14.54 -17.58 4.17
C ASN A 232 -14.08 -17.67 2.71
N GLU A 233 -12.78 -17.59 2.44
CA GLU A 233 -12.24 -17.66 1.06
C GLU A 233 -11.91 -19.10 0.66
N TRP A 234 -11.32 -19.88 1.57
CA TRP A 234 -10.86 -21.24 1.26
C TRP A 234 -11.84 -22.34 1.66
N GLY A 235 -12.81 -22.05 2.53
CA GLY A 235 -13.76 -23.05 3.04
C GLY A 235 -13.09 -24.14 3.89
N LEU A 236 -12.02 -23.79 4.63
CA LEU A 236 -11.21 -24.73 5.40
C LEU A 236 -11.27 -24.46 6.91
N SER A 237 -11.04 -25.52 7.69
CA SER A 237 -10.96 -25.43 9.15
C SER A 237 -9.68 -24.74 9.60
N VAL A 238 -9.82 -23.74 10.48
CA VAL A 238 -8.70 -23.06 11.15
C VAL A 238 -7.86 -24.07 11.94
N ASN A 239 -8.49 -25.01 12.65
CA ASN A 239 -7.80 -26.06 13.40
C ASN A 239 -6.93 -26.91 12.48
N ALA A 240 -7.47 -27.35 11.34
CA ALA A 240 -6.72 -28.16 10.38
C ALA A 240 -5.54 -27.39 9.78
N CYS A 241 -5.74 -26.12 9.40
CA CYS A 241 -4.69 -25.30 8.82
C CYS A 241 -3.58 -24.97 9.84
N MET A 242 -3.96 -24.63 11.08
CA MET A 242 -3.00 -24.37 12.16
C MET A 242 -2.24 -25.64 12.55
N LYS A 243 -2.92 -26.80 12.61
CA LYS A 243 -2.28 -28.11 12.82
C LYS A 243 -1.17 -28.37 11.80
N ASN A 244 -1.45 -28.16 10.52
CA ASN A 244 -0.48 -28.36 9.44
C ASN A 244 0.71 -27.39 9.56
N TYR A 245 0.44 -26.12 9.89
CA TYR A 245 1.47 -25.12 10.15
C TYR A 245 2.40 -25.52 11.30
N LEU A 246 1.82 -25.88 12.46
CA LEU A 246 2.60 -26.25 13.64
C LEU A 246 3.37 -27.55 13.45
N ALA A 247 2.84 -28.50 12.68
CA ALA A 247 3.56 -29.72 12.32
C ALA A 247 4.79 -29.43 11.45
N ASP A 248 4.70 -28.44 10.58
CA ASP A 248 5.81 -27.98 9.75
C ASP A 248 6.88 -27.26 10.58
N VAL A 249 6.47 -26.36 11.49
CA VAL A 249 7.36 -25.73 12.49
C VAL A 249 8.05 -26.77 13.37
N TRP A 250 7.32 -27.80 13.83
CA TRP A 250 7.90 -28.91 14.59
C TRP A 250 8.98 -29.66 13.79
N SER A 251 8.78 -29.82 12.48
CA SER A 251 9.77 -30.51 11.65
C SER A 251 11.09 -29.73 11.54
N LEU A 252 11.03 -28.40 11.50
CA LEU A 252 12.20 -27.51 11.59
C LEU A 252 12.89 -27.67 12.95
N ASP A 253 12.11 -27.61 14.05
CA ASP A 253 12.65 -27.78 15.41
C ASP A 253 13.38 -29.12 15.57
N ALA A 254 12.78 -30.21 15.10
CA ALA A 254 13.38 -31.54 15.17
C ALA A 254 14.68 -31.65 14.36
N ALA A 255 14.75 -30.98 13.20
CA ALA A 255 15.95 -30.94 12.37
C ALA A 255 17.09 -30.14 13.02
N ILE A 256 16.76 -28.99 13.64
CA ILE A 256 17.69 -28.21 14.46
C ILE A 256 18.19 -29.06 15.65
N GLY A 257 17.30 -29.81 16.31
CA GLY A 257 17.68 -30.72 17.38
C GLY A 257 18.72 -31.76 16.96
N ARG A 258 18.59 -32.33 15.76
CA ARG A 258 19.58 -33.26 15.18
C ARG A 258 20.93 -32.57 14.95
N LEU A 259 20.93 -31.37 14.39
CA LEU A 259 22.16 -30.59 14.15
C LEU A 259 22.86 -30.25 15.47
N LEU A 260 22.13 -29.72 16.46
CA LEU A 260 22.70 -29.39 17.77
C LEU A 260 23.29 -30.63 18.46
N LYS A 261 22.56 -31.75 18.45
CA LYS A 261 23.07 -33.02 18.98
C LYS A 261 24.34 -33.46 18.25
N LYS A 262 24.43 -33.21 16.94
CA LYS A 262 25.64 -33.54 16.18
C LYS A 262 26.84 -32.68 16.60
N LEU A 263 26.65 -31.38 16.82
CA LEU A 263 27.71 -30.52 17.37
C LEU A 263 28.22 -31.05 18.73
N ASP A 264 27.30 -31.49 19.60
CA ASP A 264 27.65 -32.10 20.89
C ASP A 264 28.46 -33.39 20.69
N GLN A 265 28.02 -34.28 19.80
CA GLN A 265 28.70 -35.55 19.49
C GLN A 265 30.10 -35.37 18.91
N LEU A 266 30.32 -34.30 18.13
CA LEU A 266 31.61 -33.97 17.55
C LEU A 266 32.51 -33.19 18.51
N GLY A 267 32.03 -32.84 19.71
CA GLY A 267 32.76 -32.00 20.67
C GLY A 267 32.93 -30.54 20.22
N LEU A 268 32.11 -30.07 19.28
CA LEU A 268 32.23 -28.74 18.69
C LEU A 268 31.43 -27.67 19.42
N SER A 269 30.55 -28.06 20.35
CA SER A 269 29.57 -27.17 20.95
C SER A 269 30.17 -25.94 21.65
N GLU A 270 31.27 -26.07 22.38
CA GLU A 270 31.89 -24.94 23.09
C GLU A 270 32.55 -23.94 22.14
N ASN A 271 33.04 -24.41 20.98
CA ASN A 271 33.70 -23.60 19.96
C ASN A 271 32.77 -23.23 18.78
N THR A 272 31.45 -23.33 18.93
CA THR A 272 30.50 -23.01 17.85
C THR A 272 29.48 -21.97 18.28
N ILE A 273 29.44 -20.85 17.54
CA ILE A 273 28.38 -19.86 17.61
C ILE A 273 27.21 -20.40 16.77
N VAL A 274 26.09 -20.69 17.43
CA VAL A 274 24.85 -21.06 16.74
C VAL A 274 23.90 -19.87 16.76
N ILE A 275 23.44 -19.49 15.57
CA ILE A 275 22.52 -18.37 15.37
C ILE A 275 21.26 -18.89 14.71
N PHE A 276 20.09 -18.58 15.28
CA PHE A 276 18.80 -18.89 14.69
C PHE A 276 18.03 -17.59 14.42
N SER A 277 17.46 -17.48 13.21
CA SER A 277 16.58 -16.37 12.85
C SER A 277 15.58 -16.73 11.74
N SER A 278 14.82 -15.73 11.27
CA SER A 278 13.94 -15.79 10.09
C SER A 278 14.32 -14.69 9.11
N ASP A 279 14.03 -14.84 7.82
CA ASP A 279 14.31 -13.77 6.85
C ASP A 279 13.29 -12.62 6.92
N GLN A 280 12.03 -12.89 7.27
CA GLN A 280 11.02 -11.86 7.51
C GLN A 280 9.84 -12.44 8.30
N GLY A 281 8.90 -11.57 8.67
CA GLY A 281 7.63 -11.94 9.28
C GLY A 281 6.72 -12.78 8.39
N PRO A 282 5.57 -13.22 8.94
CA PRO A 282 4.80 -14.31 8.38
C PRO A 282 4.09 -13.91 7.08
N ALA A 283 4.05 -14.82 6.12
CA ALA A 283 3.37 -14.59 4.85
C ALA A 283 1.84 -14.73 4.95
N ARG A 284 1.09 -13.91 4.21
CA ARG A 284 -0.38 -14.02 4.12
C ARG A 284 -0.83 -15.33 3.48
N ASN A 285 -2.01 -15.81 3.88
CA ASN A 285 -2.63 -17.03 3.34
C ASN A 285 -3.65 -16.77 2.20
N THR A 286 -3.72 -15.54 1.66
CA THR A 286 -4.62 -15.16 0.55
C THR A 286 -4.11 -15.61 -0.82
N LEU A 287 -5.05 -15.75 -1.77
CA LEU A 287 -4.78 -15.94 -3.20
C LEU A 287 -4.03 -14.73 -3.77
N ASN A 288 -3.00 -14.97 -4.58
CA ASN A 288 -2.42 -13.92 -5.41
C ASN A 288 -3.12 -13.94 -6.77
N GLU A 289 -4.03 -13.00 -7.00
CA GLU A 289 -4.78 -12.84 -8.26
C GLU A 289 -3.86 -12.74 -9.50
N ASN A 290 -2.60 -12.37 -9.29
CA ASN A 290 -1.59 -12.24 -10.35
C ASN A 290 -0.76 -13.53 -10.61
N LYS A 291 -1.09 -14.65 -9.95
CA LYS A 291 -0.45 -15.95 -10.18
C LYS A 291 -1.51 -17.05 -10.38
N PRO A 292 -2.16 -17.11 -11.56
CA PRO A 292 -3.21 -18.10 -11.84
C PRO A 292 -2.74 -19.55 -11.66
N ASN A 293 -1.46 -19.84 -11.83
CA ASN A 293 -0.86 -21.18 -11.66
C ASN A 293 -0.82 -21.67 -10.20
N GLN A 294 -1.22 -20.82 -9.23
CA GLN A 294 -1.35 -21.15 -7.82
C GLN A 294 -2.81 -21.05 -7.34
N ALA A 295 -3.73 -20.69 -8.23
CA ALA A 295 -5.16 -20.64 -7.93
C ALA A 295 -5.66 -22.07 -7.65
N GLY A 296 -6.30 -22.25 -6.49
CA GLY A 296 -6.86 -23.55 -6.07
C GLY A 296 -5.94 -24.43 -5.23
N ASP A 297 -4.66 -24.08 -5.02
CA ASP A 297 -3.80 -24.84 -4.10
C ASP A 297 -4.14 -24.52 -2.63
N LYS A 298 -4.99 -25.36 -2.05
CA LYS A 298 -5.48 -25.24 -0.67
C LYS A 298 -4.38 -25.29 0.40
N THR A 299 -3.17 -25.77 0.08
CA THR A 299 -2.04 -25.71 1.03
C THR A 299 -1.59 -24.28 1.35
N ARG A 300 -2.04 -23.28 0.58
CA ARG A 300 -1.86 -21.87 0.90
C ARG A 300 -2.56 -21.46 2.20
N ALA A 301 -3.73 -22.03 2.48
CA ALA A 301 -4.48 -21.75 3.70
C ALA A 301 -3.74 -22.19 4.97
N ASN A 302 -2.85 -23.19 4.86
CA ASN A 302 -1.98 -23.65 5.94
C ASN A 302 -0.90 -22.64 6.34
N MET A 303 -0.73 -21.50 5.65
CA MET A 303 0.24 -20.45 5.99
C MET A 303 -0.23 -19.66 7.23
N MET A 304 -0.17 -20.25 8.42
CA MET A 304 -0.79 -19.74 9.66
C MET A 304 0.21 -19.05 10.62
N GLY A 305 1.32 -18.52 10.09
CA GLY A 305 2.29 -17.80 10.92
C GLY A 305 1.76 -16.55 11.60
N TRP A 306 2.26 -16.29 12.81
CA TRP A 306 1.83 -15.29 13.77
C TRP A 306 3.00 -14.40 14.21
N ALA A 307 2.74 -13.09 14.30
CA ALA A 307 3.73 -12.10 14.71
C ALA A 307 3.59 -11.67 16.18
N GLN A 308 3.07 -12.54 17.06
CA GLN A 308 2.85 -12.24 18.48
C GLN A 308 1.99 -10.98 18.76
N GLY A 309 0.97 -10.72 17.93
CA GLY A 309 0.10 -9.55 18.06
C GLY A 309 0.61 -8.28 17.37
N LEU A 310 1.89 -8.25 16.97
CA LEU A 310 2.46 -7.17 16.17
C LEU A 310 1.70 -7.03 14.85
N ARG A 311 1.50 -5.78 14.41
CA ARG A 311 0.77 -5.47 13.18
C ARG A 311 1.61 -5.81 11.95
N GLY A 312 0.96 -6.38 10.95
CA GLY A 312 1.57 -6.67 9.66
C GLY A 312 2.30 -8.01 9.58
N GLY A 313 2.79 -8.32 8.37
CA GLY A 313 3.59 -9.49 8.06
C GLY A 313 4.46 -9.28 6.83
N LYS A 314 4.82 -10.35 6.13
CA LYS A 314 5.54 -10.28 4.84
C LYS A 314 4.89 -9.26 3.91
N HIS A 315 5.71 -8.45 3.26
CA HIS A 315 5.35 -7.32 2.40
C HIS A 315 4.87 -6.04 3.11
N GLU A 316 4.71 -6.02 4.43
CA GLU A 316 4.28 -4.85 5.20
C GLU A 316 5.42 -4.35 6.08
N LEU A 317 5.49 -3.03 6.33
CA LEU A 317 6.59 -2.40 7.08
C LEU A 317 6.24 -2.15 8.57
N TYR A 318 5.03 -2.48 8.99
CA TYR A 318 4.64 -2.55 10.41
C TYR A 318 5.45 -3.64 11.13
N GLU A 319 5.55 -3.62 12.46
CA GLU A 319 6.45 -4.41 13.31
C GLU A 319 6.45 -5.90 12.95
N GLY A 320 5.29 -6.48 12.67
CA GLY A 320 5.17 -7.90 12.33
C GLY A 320 5.79 -8.30 10.99
N GLY A 321 6.22 -7.34 10.16
CA GLY A 321 6.92 -7.59 8.90
C GLY A 321 8.45 -7.72 9.03
N PRO A 322 9.17 -6.69 9.53
CA PRO A 322 10.62 -6.75 9.66
C PRO A 322 11.10 -7.31 11.01
N ARG A 323 10.31 -7.28 12.09
CA ARG A 323 10.73 -7.84 13.38
C ARG A 323 10.62 -9.37 13.33
N ILE A 324 11.71 -10.05 13.69
CA ILE A 324 11.91 -11.49 13.50
C ILE A 324 12.56 -12.09 14.74
N PRO A 325 12.39 -13.40 14.99
CA PRO A 325 13.09 -14.04 16.10
C PRO A 325 14.59 -14.02 15.85
N PHE A 326 15.38 -13.80 16.88
CA PHE A 326 16.83 -13.89 16.83
C PHE A 326 17.37 -14.50 18.13
N ILE A 327 18.12 -15.59 18.01
CA ILE A 327 18.71 -16.31 19.13
C ILE A 327 20.19 -16.54 18.81
N VAL A 328 21.06 -16.25 19.76
CA VAL A 328 22.49 -16.52 19.67
C VAL A 328 22.89 -17.40 20.84
N ARG A 329 23.68 -18.44 20.57
CA ARG A 329 24.24 -19.33 21.59
C ARG A 329 25.72 -19.56 21.32
N TRP A 330 26.54 -19.26 22.32
CA TRP A 330 27.97 -19.60 22.35
C TRP A 330 28.37 -19.85 23.82
N PRO A 331 28.61 -21.11 24.22
CA PRO A 331 28.88 -21.48 25.60
C PRO A 331 30.04 -20.72 26.21
N GLY A 332 29.87 -20.33 27.48
CA GLY A 332 30.88 -19.58 28.23
C GLY A 332 31.16 -18.17 27.69
N LYS A 333 30.48 -17.72 26.62
CA LYS A 333 30.70 -16.41 25.99
C LYS A 333 29.43 -15.57 25.90
N VAL A 334 28.34 -16.16 25.40
CA VAL A 334 27.02 -15.54 25.33
C VAL A 334 26.26 -15.86 26.62
N PRO A 335 25.58 -14.90 27.26
CA PRO A 335 24.79 -15.16 28.46
C PRO A 335 23.75 -16.25 28.26
N VAL A 336 23.61 -17.12 29.26
CA VAL A 336 22.71 -18.27 29.26
C VAL A 336 21.35 -17.84 29.82
N ASP A 337 20.27 -18.34 29.21
CA ASP A 337 18.88 -18.06 29.56
C ASP A 337 18.54 -16.57 29.65
N ALA A 338 19.24 -15.76 28.86
CA ALA A 338 19.09 -14.32 28.87
C ALA A 338 18.10 -13.84 27.81
N VAL A 339 17.40 -12.76 28.12
CA VAL A 339 16.54 -12.05 27.17
C VAL A 339 17.05 -10.62 27.04
N ASN A 340 17.38 -10.21 25.82
CA ASN A 340 17.68 -8.82 25.51
C ASN A 340 16.45 -8.19 24.83
N ASP A 341 15.82 -7.25 25.53
CA ASP A 341 14.65 -6.50 25.07
C ASP A 341 14.88 -4.99 24.95
N THR A 342 16.10 -4.54 25.23
CA THR A 342 16.48 -3.14 25.21
C THR A 342 17.18 -2.74 23.91
N SER A 343 17.96 -3.63 23.31
CA SER A 343 18.87 -3.33 22.20
C SER A 343 18.17 -3.50 20.84
N VAL A 344 18.28 -2.50 19.95
CA VAL A 344 17.68 -2.55 18.61
C VAL A 344 18.74 -3.00 17.60
N LEU A 345 18.60 -4.25 17.16
CA LEU A 345 19.57 -4.92 16.29
C LEU A 345 18.98 -5.15 14.89
N SER A 346 19.85 -5.34 13.90
CA SER A 346 19.44 -5.57 12.52
C SER A 346 20.27 -6.65 11.85
N GLY A 347 19.71 -7.29 10.81
CA GLY A 347 20.48 -8.13 9.89
C GLY A 347 21.68 -7.41 9.25
N LEU A 348 21.70 -6.07 9.23
CA LEU A 348 22.88 -5.30 8.83
C LEU A 348 24.07 -5.57 9.75
N ASP A 349 23.86 -5.80 11.05
CA ASP A 349 24.94 -5.96 12.03
C ASP A 349 25.68 -7.29 11.93
N PHE A 350 25.12 -8.22 11.18
CA PHE A 350 25.54 -9.61 11.18
C PHE A 350 27.00 -9.76 10.74
N LEU A 351 27.36 -9.17 9.59
CA LEU A 351 28.72 -9.21 9.06
C LEU A 351 29.75 -8.51 9.97
N PRO A 352 29.60 -7.23 10.36
CA PRO A 352 30.61 -6.56 11.18
C PRO A 352 30.79 -7.23 12.55
N THR A 353 29.71 -7.77 13.13
CA THR A 353 29.76 -8.51 14.39
C THR A 353 30.50 -9.83 14.26
N LEU A 354 30.19 -10.63 13.24
CA LEU A 354 30.92 -11.88 13.01
C LEU A 354 32.39 -11.65 12.66
N CYS A 355 32.70 -10.59 11.91
CA CYS A 355 34.09 -10.22 11.65
C CYS A 355 34.83 -9.89 12.96
N ARG A 356 34.19 -9.15 13.86
CA ARG A 356 34.74 -8.84 15.19
C ARG A 356 34.98 -10.09 16.04
N LEU A 357 34.03 -11.02 16.06
CA LEU A 357 34.10 -12.25 16.89
C LEU A 357 35.11 -13.26 16.35
N THR A 358 35.40 -13.23 15.05
CA THR A 358 36.34 -14.15 14.39
C THR A 358 37.73 -13.55 14.15
N GLY A 359 37.93 -12.28 14.50
CA GLY A 359 39.16 -11.54 14.19
C GLY A 359 39.36 -11.30 12.69
N THR A 360 38.30 -11.40 11.88
CA THR A 360 38.36 -11.17 10.44
C THR A 360 38.47 -9.68 10.15
N SER A 361 39.49 -9.29 9.39
CA SER A 361 39.67 -7.90 8.98
C SER A 361 38.69 -7.53 7.87
N TYR A 362 38.13 -6.33 7.95
CA TYR A 362 37.24 -5.78 6.93
C TYR A 362 37.33 -4.26 6.91
N ASP A 363 37.04 -3.68 5.75
CA ASP A 363 36.94 -2.22 5.59
C ASP A 363 35.57 -1.75 6.08
N LYS A 364 35.56 -1.08 7.24
CA LYS A 364 34.33 -0.66 7.92
C LYS A 364 33.50 0.30 7.06
N ASP A 365 34.14 1.09 6.20
CA ASP A 365 33.46 2.12 5.40
C ASP A 365 32.63 1.53 4.25
N GLN A 366 32.79 0.22 3.96
CA GLN A 366 32.01 -0.47 2.92
C GLN A 366 30.64 -0.98 3.40
N PHE A 367 30.38 -0.94 4.71
CA PHE A 367 29.24 -1.59 5.34
C PHE A 367 28.37 -0.59 6.12
N GLU A 368 27.05 -0.85 6.14
CA GLU A 368 26.06 0.02 6.79
C GLU A 368 25.70 -0.46 8.20
N GLY A 369 26.02 -1.72 8.54
CA GLY A 369 25.79 -2.29 9.87
C GLY A 369 26.82 -1.88 10.91
N LEU A 370 26.49 -2.14 12.18
CA LEU A 370 27.37 -1.82 13.30
C LEU A 370 27.92 -3.10 13.92
N ASP A 371 29.14 -3.02 14.44
CA ASP A 371 29.66 -4.03 15.36
C ASP A 371 28.85 -3.97 16.67
N VAL A 372 28.16 -5.08 16.97
CA VAL A 372 27.37 -5.28 18.19
C VAL A 372 27.79 -6.55 18.93
N ALA A 373 29.03 -7.00 18.73
CA ALA A 373 29.57 -8.17 19.41
C ALA A 373 29.48 -8.06 20.93
N ASP A 374 29.70 -6.85 21.47
CA ASP A 374 29.53 -6.55 22.89
C ASP A 374 28.13 -6.91 23.38
N ILE A 375 27.09 -6.56 22.61
CA ILE A 375 25.69 -6.82 22.94
C ILE A 375 25.39 -8.33 22.90
N TRP A 376 25.94 -9.05 21.91
CA TRP A 376 25.79 -10.52 21.85
C TRP A 376 26.46 -11.22 23.04
N LEU A 377 27.53 -10.65 23.56
CA LEU A 377 28.28 -11.15 24.71
C LEU A 377 27.73 -10.64 26.06
N GLY A 378 26.54 -10.02 26.08
CA GLY A 378 25.86 -9.59 27.30
C GLY A 378 26.01 -8.13 27.68
N GLY A 379 26.61 -7.30 26.83
CA GLY A 379 26.69 -5.86 27.01
C GLY A 379 25.32 -5.20 26.91
N GLU A 380 25.05 -4.26 27.82
CA GLU A 380 23.81 -3.48 27.85
C GLU A 380 23.99 -2.15 27.11
N ARG A 381 23.90 -2.20 25.78
CA ARG A 381 24.00 -1.03 24.91
C ARG A 381 22.90 -1.05 23.85
N ASN A 382 22.33 0.11 23.54
CA ASN A 382 21.45 0.25 22.38
C ASN A 382 22.17 1.07 21.29
N PRO A 383 22.44 0.49 20.09
CA PRO A 383 23.17 1.20 19.04
C PRO A 383 22.47 2.48 18.60
N GLU A 384 23.22 3.59 18.51
CA GLU A 384 22.69 4.88 18.09
C GLU A 384 22.63 4.99 16.56
N ARG A 385 21.45 4.74 16.00
CA ARG A 385 21.21 4.87 14.56
C ARG A 385 19.73 4.81 14.22
N PHE A 386 19.44 5.14 12.97
CA PHE A 386 18.19 4.79 12.31
C PHE A 386 18.32 3.46 11.59
N LEU A 387 17.27 2.64 11.65
CA LEU A 387 17.04 1.55 10.71
C LEU A 387 16.01 2.01 9.68
N PHE A 388 16.23 1.69 8.42
CA PHE A 388 15.38 2.13 7.32
C PHE A 388 14.85 0.95 6.50
N TRP A 389 13.66 1.13 5.95
CA TRP A 389 13.08 0.23 4.96
C TRP A 389 12.37 1.04 3.89
N LYS A 390 12.39 0.58 2.63
CA LYS A 390 11.63 1.21 1.55
C LYS A 390 10.99 0.20 0.61
N LYS A 391 9.68 0.35 0.43
CA LYS A 391 8.94 -0.22 -0.70
C LYS A 391 8.65 0.91 -1.70
N GLN A 392 7.40 1.37 -1.74
CA GLN A 392 7.03 2.58 -2.47
C GLN A 392 7.41 3.84 -1.68
N TYR A 393 7.15 3.82 -0.37
CA TYR A 393 7.49 4.88 0.56
C TYR A 393 8.42 4.34 1.66
N PRO A 394 9.29 5.19 2.22
CA PRO A 394 10.22 4.81 3.26
C PRO A 394 9.55 4.68 4.64
N THR A 395 10.23 3.98 5.53
CA THR A 395 9.92 3.81 6.95
C THR A 395 11.23 3.84 7.71
N ALA A 396 11.24 4.45 8.90
CA ALA A 396 12.40 4.43 9.77
C ALA A 396 12.04 4.03 11.20
N LEU A 397 12.98 3.40 11.87
CA LEU A 397 12.97 3.11 13.30
C LEU A 397 14.19 3.76 13.95
N ASP A 398 13.96 4.53 15.00
CA ASP A 398 14.99 5.10 15.87
C ASP A 398 14.65 4.76 17.32
N ARG A 399 15.44 3.83 17.88
CA ARG A 399 15.20 3.21 19.19
C ARG A 399 13.76 2.69 19.29
N HIS A 400 12.84 3.44 19.90
CA HIS A 400 11.43 3.04 20.06
C HIS A 400 10.45 3.88 19.24
N TRP A 401 10.93 4.82 18.43
CA TRP A 401 10.10 5.63 17.56
C TRP A 401 10.11 5.08 16.16
N LYS A 402 8.93 4.85 15.59
CA LYS A 402 8.80 4.31 14.24
C LYS A 402 7.92 5.20 13.39
N TYR A 403 8.44 5.58 12.23
CA TYR A 403 7.81 6.54 11.33
C TYR A 403 7.56 5.89 9.98
N HIS A 404 6.33 6.01 9.48
CA HIS A 404 5.96 5.61 8.13
C HIS A 404 5.59 6.82 7.28
N VAL A 405 6.23 6.95 6.12
CA VAL A 405 5.89 8.01 5.15
C VAL A 405 4.72 7.57 4.28
N ASN A 406 3.76 8.47 4.08
CA ASN A 406 2.70 8.45 3.09
C ASN A 406 1.88 7.14 3.08
N ARG A 407 1.32 6.80 4.25
CA ARG A 407 0.32 5.74 4.42
C ARG A 407 -1.06 6.23 3.98
N ARG A 408 -2.08 5.37 4.09
CA ARG A 408 -3.45 5.63 3.60
C ARG A 408 -3.96 7.00 4.07
N ASP A 409 -3.68 7.35 5.32
CA ASP A 409 -4.19 8.55 5.99
C ASP A 409 -3.11 9.62 6.24
N GLY A 410 -1.96 9.50 5.59
CA GLY A 410 -0.81 10.41 5.74
C GLY A 410 0.37 9.75 6.42
N ASP A 411 1.23 10.55 7.03
CA ASP A 411 2.38 10.04 7.77
C ASP A 411 1.94 9.50 9.13
N GLU A 412 2.58 8.41 9.57
CA GLU A 412 2.29 7.76 10.85
C GLU A 412 3.55 7.75 11.72
N LEU A 413 3.42 8.15 12.99
CA LEU A 413 4.46 8.03 14.00
C LEU A 413 3.93 7.20 15.17
N TYR A 414 4.70 6.19 15.57
CA TYR A 414 4.38 5.30 16.68
C TYR A 414 5.49 5.31 17.72
N ASN A 415 5.11 5.21 19.01
CA ASN A 415 6.02 4.92 20.11
C ASN A 415 5.84 3.46 20.54
N LEU A 416 6.80 2.62 20.15
CA LEU A 416 6.75 1.18 20.31
C LEU A 416 6.93 0.69 21.76
N LEU A 417 7.33 1.56 22.70
CA LEU A 417 7.36 1.17 24.12
C LEU A 417 5.95 0.97 24.67
N ASN A 418 5.01 1.81 24.24
CA ASN A 418 3.64 1.82 24.74
C ASN A 418 2.64 1.23 23.73
N ASP A 419 2.99 1.22 22.44
CA ASP A 419 2.15 0.72 21.35
C ASP A 419 2.98 -0.14 20.37
N PRO A 420 3.43 -1.33 20.80
CA PRO A 420 4.20 -2.25 19.94
C PRO A 420 3.39 -2.76 18.74
N ASN A 421 2.06 -2.61 18.78
CA ASN A 421 1.16 -3.06 17.73
C ASN A 421 0.83 -1.96 16.71
N GLU A 422 1.41 -0.76 16.85
CA GLU A 422 1.24 0.36 15.91
C GLU A 422 -0.24 0.66 15.62
N THR A 423 -1.02 0.77 16.69
CA THR A 423 -2.47 1.01 16.66
C THR A 423 -2.84 2.49 16.79
N THR A 424 -2.00 3.28 17.45
CA THR A 424 -2.27 4.68 17.80
C THR A 424 -1.23 5.59 17.16
N ASN A 425 -1.62 6.27 16.08
CA ASN A 425 -0.75 7.26 15.42
C ASN A 425 -0.60 8.49 16.33
N VAL A 426 0.61 8.72 16.86
CA VAL A 426 0.92 9.84 17.78
C VAL A 426 1.63 11.00 17.09
N ILE A 427 1.64 11.05 15.76
CA ILE A 427 2.37 12.08 14.99
C ILE A 427 1.97 13.51 15.37
N ALA A 428 0.67 13.76 15.60
CA ALA A 428 0.16 15.06 16.01
C ALA A 428 0.60 15.45 17.44
N LYS A 429 0.89 14.47 18.30
CA LYS A 429 1.31 14.68 19.69
C LYS A 429 2.81 14.95 19.81
N TYR A 430 3.63 14.46 18.87
CA TYR A 430 5.09 14.59 18.90
C TYR A 430 5.65 15.18 17.58
N PRO A 431 5.26 16.40 17.21
CA PRO A 431 5.61 17.00 15.92
C PRO A 431 7.12 17.21 15.73
N GLU A 432 7.86 17.55 16.79
CA GLU A 432 9.31 17.71 16.71
C GLU A 432 10.03 16.39 16.45
N LYS A 433 9.58 15.31 17.11
CA LYS A 433 10.12 13.97 16.87
C LYS A 433 9.79 13.52 15.44
N ALA A 434 8.56 13.74 14.99
CA ALA A 434 8.12 13.48 13.63
C ALA A 434 9.01 14.19 12.60
N ALA A 435 9.27 15.49 12.79
CA ALA A 435 10.13 16.29 11.92
C ALA A 435 11.58 15.78 11.92
N SER A 436 12.12 15.42 13.09
CA SER A 436 13.46 14.84 13.20
C SER A 436 13.59 13.52 12.43
N MET A 437 12.64 12.61 12.62
CA MET A 437 12.64 11.34 11.89
C MET A 437 12.47 11.54 10.39
N LEU A 438 11.59 12.45 9.96
CA LEU A 438 11.37 12.76 8.56
C LEU A 438 12.62 13.33 7.88
N ARG A 439 13.40 14.17 8.58
CA ARG A 439 14.71 14.66 8.06
C ARG A 439 15.69 13.52 7.82
N SER A 440 15.83 12.61 8.79
CA SER A 440 16.69 11.43 8.65
C SER A 440 16.22 10.52 7.51
N ILE A 441 14.91 10.30 7.39
CA ILE A 441 14.31 9.53 6.29
C ILE A 441 14.61 10.18 4.94
N THR A 442 14.42 11.49 4.81
CA THR A 442 14.60 12.21 3.55
C THR A 442 16.06 12.14 3.11
N THR A 443 16.99 12.42 4.03
CA THR A 443 18.44 12.35 3.78
C THR A 443 18.86 10.95 3.32
N TRP A 444 18.38 9.91 4.02
CA TRP A 444 18.66 8.54 3.63
C TRP A 444 18.04 8.20 2.27
N ASP A 445 16.79 8.61 2.01
CA ASP A 445 16.09 8.26 0.78
C ASP A 445 16.69 8.91 -0.47
N GLU A 446 17.20 10.14 -0.34
CA GLU A 446 17.93 10.87 -1.36
C GLU A 446 19.29 10.25 -1.67
N SER A 447 19.91 9.58 -0.70
CA SER A 447 21.19 8.87 -0.91
C SER A 447 21.05 7.58 -1.75
N LEU A 448 19.83 7.08 -1.94
CA LEU A 448 19.60 5.81 -2.61
C LEU A 448 19.67 5.95 -4.13
N PRO A 449 20.25 4.96 -4.84
CA PRO A 449 20.26 4.97 -6.30
C PRO A 449 18.83 4.95 -6.88
N PRO A 450 18.60 5.39 -8.13
CA PRO A 450 17.28 5.37 -8.76
C PRO A 450 16.65 3.97 -8.77
N LEU A 451 15.31 3.89 -8.87
CA LEU A 451 14.61 2.60 -8.90
C LEU A 451 14.94 1.85 -10.19
N PRO A 452 15.25 0.54 -10.15
CA PRO A 452 15.48 -0.23 -11.36
C PRO A 452 14.20 -0.27 -12.22
N THR A 453 14.32 0.19 -13.46
CA THR A 453 13.35 -0.03 -14.54
C THR A 453 13.26 -1.53 -14.81
N ARG A 454 12.06 -2.11 -14.79
CA ARG A 454 11.88 -3.56 -14.96
C ARG A 454 12.25 -3.94 -16.40
N ALA A 455 13.32 -4.72 -16.57
CA ALA A 455 13.70 -5.24 -17.87
C ALA A 455 12.60 -6.17 -18.42
N THR A 456 12.25 -5.97 -19.69
CA THR A 456 11.33 -6.82 -20.45
C THR A 456 11.97 -8.20 -20.64
N PRO A 457 11.28 -9.33 -20.34
CA PRO A 457 11.82 -10.66 -20.63
C PRO A 457 12.02 -10.84 -22.14
N PRO A 458 13.05 -11.58 -22.59
CA PRO A 458 13.26 -11.82 -24.01
C PRO A 458 12.09 -12.61 -24.59
N LYS A 459 11.54 -12.11 -25.71
CA LYS A 459 10.49 -12.79 -26.46
C LYS A 459 10.98 -14.18 -26.90
N ARG A 460 10.20 -15.23 -26.59
CA ARG A 460 10.33 -16.52 -27.30
C ARG A 460 10.15 -16.25 -28.79
N GLN A 461 11.08 -16.72 -29.60
CA GLN A 461 11.02 -16.66 -31.07
C GLN A 461 9.74 -17.37 -31.53
N ALA A 462 8.77 -16.60 -31.98
CA ALA A 462 7.72 -17.08 -32.87
C ALA A 462 8.23 -16.88 -34.30
N GLN A 463 8.02 -17.90 -35.12
CA GLN A 463 8.44 -17.99 -36.52
C GLN A 463 7.92 -16.80 -37.35
N SER A 464 8.76 -16.42 -38.30
CA SER A 464 8.73 -15.25 -39.17
C SER A 464 7.45 -15.08 -40.01
N ALA A 465 6.94 -13.85 -40.02
CA ALA A 465 6.18 -13.26 -41.14
C ALA A 465 7.00 -12.05 -41.66
N PRO A 466 6.90 -11.71 -42.96
CA PRO A 466 7.96 -11.02 -43.70
C PRO A 466 8.11 -9.53 -43.34
N GLU A 467 9.36 -9.06 -43.46
CA GLU A 467 9.84 -7.71 -43.15
C GLU A 467 9.25 -6.63 -44.08
N GLU A 468 8.83 -5.51 -43.49
CA GLU A 468 8.80 -4.19 -44.12
C GLU A 468 9.92 -3.30 -43.54
N PRO A 469 10.44 -2.33 -44.31
CA PRO A 469 11.83 -1.90 -44.20
C PRO A 469 12.12 -1.06 -42.96
N ALA A 470 13.32 -1.31 -42.40
CA ALA A 470 13.86 -0.63 -41.24
C ALA A 470 14.08 0.88 -41.48
N ALA A 471 13.18 1.70 -40.94
CA ALA A 471 13.49 3.10 -40.65
C ALA A 471 14.36 3.18 -39.38
N ARG A 472 15.51 3.84 -39.53
CA ARG A 472 16.52 4.10 -38.50
C ARG A 472 15.88 4.65 -37.21
N ARG A 473 16.15 4.00 -36.09
CA ARG A 473 15.87 4.55 -34.75
C ARG A 473 17.06 5.39 -34.32
N ASP A 474 16.98 6.68 -34.59
CA ASP A 474 17.86 7.67 -33.98
C ASP A 474 17.53 7.85 -32.49
N ALA A 475 18.52 8.39 -31.77
CA ALA A 475 18.60 8.60 -30.33
C ALA A 475 17.39 9.36 -29.71
N PRO A 476 17.22 9.34 -28.38
CA PRO A 476 16.08 9.97 -27.71
C PRO A 476 16.03 11.47 -28.01
N THR A 477 14.92 11.93 -28.58
CA THR A 477 14.62 13.34 -28.79
C THR A 477 14.47 14.05 -27.42
N PRO A 478 14.93 15.31 -27.28
CA PRO A 478 14.80 16.07 -26.04
C PRO A 478 13.34 16.21 -25.58
N ALA A 479 13.13 16.32 -24.26
CA ALA A 479 11.82 16.52 -23.66
C ALA A 479 11.08 17.70 -24.31
N SER A 480 9.91 17.43 -24.88
CA SER A 480 9.01 18.41 -25.50
C SER A 480 8.64 19.52 -24.48
N THR A 481 8.79 20.78 -24.88
CA THR A 481 8.36 21.99 -24.16
C THR A 481 6.85 22.26 -24.22
N LYS A 482 6.07 21.35 -24.80
CA LYS A 482 4.61 21.51 -24.96
C LYS A 482 3.89 21.49 -23.61
N ASN A 483 3.22 22.60 -23.29
CA ASN A 483 2.31 22.68 -22.16
C ASN A 483 0.92 22.16 -22.57
N TYR A 484 0.35 21.28 -21.77
CA TYR A 484 -0.97 20.68 -21.99
C TYR A 484 -2.09 21.42 -21.25
N PHE A 485 -1.89 22.71 -20.99
CA PHE A 485 -2.80 23.56 -20.25
C PHE A 485 -2.96 24.93 -20.88
N ASN A 486 -4.07 25.59 -20.58
CA ASN A 486 -4.31 26.99 -20.88
C ASN A 486 -4.62 27.73 -19.58
N LEU A 487 -3.84 28.75 -19.25
CA LEU A 487 -3.97 29.49 -17.99
C LEU A 487 -5.09 30.53 -18.02
N ARG A 488 -5.46 31.06 -19.19
CA ARG A 488 -6.45 32.14 -19.35
C ARG A 488 -6.24 33.27 -18.34
N ASN A 489 -7.20 33.53 -17.45
CA ASN A 489 -7.11 34.59 -16.44
C ASN A 489 -6.13 34.27 -15.29
N GLY A 490 -5.46 33.12 -15.33
CA GLY A 490 -4.42 32.71 -14.40
C GLY A 490 -4.97 32.21 -13.06
N LEU A 491 -4.05 32.02 -12.11
CA LEU A 491 -4.34 31.51 -10.76
C LEU A 491 -3.76 32.42 -9.66
N LYS A 492 -3.67 33.73 -9.93
CA LYS A 492 -2.95 34.68 -9.08
C LYS A 492 -3.69 34.99 -7.77
N ASN A 493 -5.00 34.85 -7.71
CA ASN A 493 -5.75 35.12 -6.48
C ASN A 493 -5.42 34.09 -5.40
N ALA A 494 -5.39 32.80 -5.76
CA ALA A 494 -5.02 31.72 -4.86
C ALA A 494 -3.58 31.89 -4.35
N GLN A 495 -2.62 32.21 -5.23
CA GLN A 495 -1.24 32.52 -4.82
C GLN A 495 -1.21 33.66 -3.80
N ARG A 496 -1.87 34.77 -4.13
CA ARG A 496 -1.94 35.95 -3.26
C ARG A 496 -2.52 35.57 -1.90
N VAL A 497 -3.68 34.90 -1.86
CA VAL A 497 -4.31 34.48 -0.59
C VAL A 497 -3.33 33.62 0.21
N PHE A 498 -2.76 32.57 -0.38
CA PHE A 498 -1.90 31.63 0.34
C PHE A 498 -0.63 32.28 0.89
N GLU A 499 0.02 33.18 0.14
CA GLU A 499 1.26 33.82 0.58
C GLU A 499 1.05 34.90 1.65
N THR A 500 -0.09 35.60 1.61
CA THR A 500 -0.27 36.82 2.41
C THR A 500 -1.17 36.65 3.62
N THR A 501 -2.29 35.95 3.49
CA THR A 501 -3.16 35.66 4.64
C THR A 501 -2.65 34.46 5.42
N LYS A 502 -1.80 33.64 4.77
CA LYS A 502 -1.32 32.36 5.30
C LYS A 502 -2.46 31.42 5.67
N GLN A 503 -3.63 31.58 5.07
CA GLN A 503 -4.82 30.77 5.28
C GLN A 503 -5.60 30.65 3.98
N GLY A 504 -5.95 29.44 3.58
CA GLY A 504 -6.74 29.24 2.37
C GLY A 504 -7.41 27.88 2.31
N THR A 505 -8.44 27.77 1.48
CA THR A 505 -9.19 26.54 1.28
C THR A 505 -9.11 26.10 -0.17
N VAL A 506 -8.72 24.86 -0.37
CA VAL A 506 -8.62 24.20 -1.68
C VAL A 506 -9.67 23.10 -1.74
N ALA A 507 -10.50 23.09 -2.78
CA ALA A 507 -11.51 22.06 -2.97
C ALA A 507 -11.21 21.22 -4.22
N PHE A 508 -11.49 19.92 -4.13
CA PHE A 508 -11.49 19.00 -5.26
C PHE A 508 -12.91 18.47 -5.45
N VAL A 509 -13.53 18.72 -6.58
CA VAL A 509 -14.84 18.18 -6.94
C VAL A 509 -14.74 17.36 -8.22
N GLY A 510 -15.62 16.37 -8.34
CA GLY A 510 -15.67 15.50 -9.50
C GLY A 510 -16.07 14.06 -9.20
N GLY A 511 -15.69 13.17 -10.10
CA GLY A 511 -16.11 11.79 -10.12
C GLY A 511 -15.29 10.81 -9.26
N SER A 512 -15.28 9.54 -9.68
CA SER A 512 -14.49 8.50 -9.00
C SER A 512 -12.97 8.74 -9.05
N ILE A 513 -12.46 9.43 -10.08
CA ILE A 513 -11.03 9.73 -10.19
C ILE A 513 -10.63 10.78 -9.14
N THR A 514 -11.51 11.72 -8.82
CA THR A 514 -11.34 12.68 -7.72
C THR A 514 -11.23 12.00 -6.35
N GLY A 515 -11.66 10.74 -6.19
CA GLY A 515 -11.42 9.97 -4.96
C GLY A 515 -9.95 9.57 -4.76
N MET A 516 -9.18 9.46 -5.85
CA MET A 516 -7.86 8.79 -5.89
C MET A 516 -6.70 9.64 -5.33
N ASN A 517 -5.49 9.06 -5.24
CA ASN A 517 -4.35 9.65 -4.53
C ASN A 517 -3.67 10.84 -5.23
N TRP A 518 -3.95 11.14 -6.50
CA TRP A 518 -3.32 12.29 -7.19
C TRP A 518 -3.59 13.61 -6.45
N ARG A 519 -4.79 13.80 -5.87
CA ARG A 519 -5.15 14.98 -5.08
C ARG A 519 -4.31 15.11 -3.80
N LYS A 520 -3.90 13.99 -3.20
CA LYS A 520 -3.00 13.99 -2.04
C LYS A 520 -1.61 14.50 -2.44
N LEU A 521 -1.16 14.14 -3.65
CA LEU A 521 0.10 14.65 -4.21
C LEU A 521 -0.01 16.15 -4.52
N VAL A 522 -1.14 16.62 -5.06
CA VAL A 522 -1.38 18.05 -5.28
C VAL A 522 -1.46 18.81 -3.96
N ALA A 523 -2.16 18.29 -2.95
CA ALA A 523 -2.22 18.90 -1.62
C ALA A 523 -0.83 18.97 -0.95
N ALA A 524 -0.01 17.93 -1.11
CA ALA A 524 1.37 17.94 -0.65
C ALA A 524 2.21 18.98 -1.40
N ASP A 525 2.05 19.10 -2.71
CA ASP A 525 2.73 20.12 -3.52
C ASP A 525 2.34 21.54 -3.10
N LEU A 526 1.05 21.80 -2.86
CA LEU A 526 0.56 23.09 -2.37
C LEU A 526 1.11 23.44 -0.98
N ARG A 527 1.14 22.47 -0.05
CA ARG A 527 1.77 22.67 1.28
C ARG A 527 3.28 22.92 1.17
N ARG A 528 3.94 22.31 0.19
CA ARG A 528 5.38 22.53 -0.07
C ARG A 528 5.64 23.93 -0.64
N ARG A 529 4.76 24.43 -1.51
CA ARG A 529 4.84 25.79 -2.08
C ARG A 529 4.55 26.87 -1.05
N PHE A 530 3.61 26.61 -0.14
CA PHE A 530 3.18 27.56 0.89
C PHE A 530 3.32 26.95 2.30
N PRO A 531 4.55 26.72 2.79
CA PRO A 531 4.79 26.01 4.05
C PRO A 531 4.28 26.75 5.28
N GLU A 532 4.16 28.08 5.19
CA GLU A 532 3.63 28.92 6.27
C GLU A 532 2.10 29.06 6.23
N ALA A 533 1.45 28.61 5.15
CA ALA A 533 0.01 28.73 4.98
C ALA A 533 -0.75 27.54 5.58
N LYS A 534 -1.76 27.82 6.41
CA LYS A 534 -2.71 26.82 6.88
C LYS A 534 -3.75 26.54 5.80
N LEU A 535 -3.45 25.55 4.96
CA LEU A 535 -4.35 25.12 3.87
C LEU A 535 -5.36 24.06 4.35
N LYS A 536 -6.65 24.38 4.21
CA LYS A 536 -7.78 23.45 4.37
C LYS A 536 -8.07 22.78 3.04
N PHE A 537 -8.29 21.46 3.04
CA PHE A 537 -8.64 20.71 1.82
C PHE A 537 -10.04 20.12 1.93
N ILE A 538 -10.89 20.38 0.94
CA ILE A 538 -12.22 19.79 0.80
C ILE A 538 -12.20 18.75 -0.32
N LEU A 539 -12.69 17.56 -0.01
CA LEU A 539 -12.60 16.39 -0.86
C LEU A 539 -14.01 15.94 -1.24
N ALA A 540 -14.49 16.38 -2.39
CA ALA A 540 -15.84 16.12 -2.88
C ALA A 540 -15.81 15.18 -4.09
N GLY A 541 -15.17 14.01 -3.97
CA GLY A 541 -15.19 12.97 -5.01
C GLY A 541 -16.37 12.00 -4.81
N VAL A 542 -17.26 11.88 -5.80
CA VAL A 542 -18.34 10.88 -5.78
C VAL A 542 -18.28 10.02 -7.04
N GLY A 543 -18.28 8.71 -6.86
CA GLY A 543 -18.13 7.81 -8.00
C GLY A 543 -19.28 7.93 -9.00
N SER A 544 -18.96 7.87 -10.30
CA SER A 544 -19.96 7.81 -11.38
C SER A 544 -20.82 9.07 -11.53
N THR A 545 -20.26 10.25 -11.23
CA THR A 545 -20.95 11.54 -11.35
C THR A 545 -20.19 12.51 -12.27
N GLY A 546 -20.92 13.15 -13.19
CA GLY A 546 -20.40 14.17 -14.11
C GLY A 546 -20.84 15.59 -13.75
N SER A 547 -20.69 16.52 -14.68
CA SER A 547 -20.82 17.98 -14.47
C SER A 547 -22.22 18.38 -14.04
N THR A 548 -23.26 17.76 -14.59
CA THR A 548 -24.65 17.99 -14.19
C THR A 548 -24.82 17.79 -12.68
N TYR A 549 -24.43 16.63 -12.15
CA TYR A 549 -24.54 16.38 -10.70
C TYR A 549 -23.59 17.26 -9.89
N GLY A 550 -22.41 17.57 -10.44
CA GLY A 550 -21.48 18.53 -9.88
C GLY A 550 -22.15 19.88 -9.59
N ALA A 551 -22.87 20.43 -10.57
CA ALA A 551 -23.60 21.69 -10.42
C ALA A 551 -24.64 21.64 -9.29
N PHE A 552 -25.49 20.60 -9.27
CA PHE A 552 -26.56 20.48 -8.26
C PHE A 552 -26.05 20.27 -6.83
N ARG A 553 -24.83 19.74 -6.65
CA ARG A 553 -24.29 19.40 -5.32
C ARG A 553 -23.22 20.36 -4.82
N LEU A 554 -22.74 21.29 -5.66
CA LEU A 554 -21.57 22.10 -5.35
C LEU A 554 -21.76 22.90 -4.05
N GLY A 555 -22.96 23.47 -3.86
CA GLY A 555 -23.36 24.13 -2.60
C GLY A 555 -23.10 23.23 -1.40
N ARG A 556 -23.84 22.13 -1.30
CA ARG A 556 -23.78 21.16 -0.19
C ARG A 556 -22.38 20.57 0.04
N ASP A 557 -21.71 20.13 -1.03
CA ASP A 557 -20.50 19.31 -0.91
C ASP A 557 -19.23 20.15 -0.80
N VAL A 558 -19.27 21.42 -1.19
CA VAL A 558 -18.10 22.30 -1.27
C VAL A 558 -18.36 23.66 -0.62
N LEU A 559 -19.31 24.44 -1.12
CA LEU A 559 -19.44 25.87 -0.77
C LEU A 559 -19.96 26.08 0.66
N ASP A 560 -20.85 25.22 1.16
CA ASP A 560 -21.38 25.26 2.52
C ASP A 560 -20.29 24.97 3.58
N LYS A 561 -19.14 24.44 3.16
CA LYS A 561 -18.01 24.13 4.05
C LYS A 561 -17.06 25.32 4.24
N GLY A 562 -17.37 26.48 3.65
CA GLY A 562 -16.67 27.75 3.83
C GLY A 562 -16.14 28.35 2.53
N LYS A 563 -15.48 29.51 2.64
CA LYS A 563 -14.87 30.21 1.51
C LYS A 563 -13.80 29.33 0.85
N ILE A 564 -13.91 29.12 -0.46
CA ILE A 564 -12.95 28.37 -1.29
C ILE A 564 -12.13 29.35 -2.09
N ASP A 565 -10.80 29.19 -2.08
CA ASP A 565 -9.86 30.07 -2.79
C ASP A 565 -9.33 29.43 -4.08
N LEU A 566 -9.25 28.09 -4.12
CA LEU A 566 -8.85 27.32 -5.29
C LEU A 566 -9.72 26.07 -5.46
N LEU A 567 -10.34 25.92 -6.62
CA LEU A 567 -11.19 24.78 -6.98
C LEU A 567 -10.58 23.96 -8.11
N PHE A 568 -10.39 22.67 -7.88
CA PHE A 568 -10.06 21.69 -8.91
C PHE A 568 -11.33 20.92 -9.30
N GLU A 569 -11.72 20.99 -10.58
CA GLU A 569 -12.92 20.32 -11.10
C GLU A 569 -12.62 19.24 -12.15
N GLU A 570 -13.27 18.08 -12.01
CA GLU A 570 -13.20 16.94 -12.94
C GLU A 570 -14.58 16.34 -13.22
N ALA A 571 -15.06 16.48 -14.45
CA ALA A 571 -16.32 15.86 -14.88
C ALA A 571 -16.22 15.06 -16.20
N ALA A 572 -15.20 15.35 -17.02
CA ALA A 572 -15.15 14.93 -18.42
C ALA A 572 -15.16 13.40 -18.62
N VAL A 573 -14.66 12.60 -17.67
CA VAL A 573 -14.71 11.13 -17.81
C VAL A 573 -16.13 10.60 -17.58
N ASN A 574 -16.86 11.17 -16.63
CA ASN A 574 -18.18 10.66 -16.24
C ASN A 574 -19.29 11.17 -17.15
N ASP A 575 -19.21 12.40 -17.63
CA ASP A 575 -20.18 12.97 -18.58
C ASP A 575 -20.30 12.08 -19.83
N LEU A 576 -19.17 11.66 -20.39
CA LEU A 576 -19.12 10.72 -21.50
C LEU A 576 -19.65 9.34 -21.10
N ALA A 577 -19.22 8.80 -19.96
CA ALA A 577 -19.58 7.44 -19.54
C ALA A 577 -21.07 7.26 -19.19
N ILE A 578 -21.76 8.36 -18.87
CA ILE A 578 -23.18 8.41 -18.50
C ILE A 578 -24.06 8.82 -19.69
N GLY A 579 -23.46 9.22 -20.82
CA GLY A 579 -24.18 9.57 -22.05
C GLY A 579 -24.91 10.90 -21.97
N ARG A 580 -24.31 11.91 -21.31
CA ARG A 580 -24.84 13.26 -21.31
C ARG A 580 -24.72 13.88 -22.69
N THR A 581 -25.74 14.60 -23.11
CA THR A 581 -25.69 15.42 -24.34
C THR A 581 -24.70 16.58 -24.19
N ALA A 582 -24.21 17.13 -25.30
CA ALA A 582 -23.32 18.30 -25.27
C ALA A 582 -23.93 19.47 -24.48
N ASP A 583 -25.23 19.73 -24.63
CA ASP A 583 -25.94 20.79 -23.91
C ASP A 583 -25.96 20.54 -22.39
N GLU A 584 -26.23 19.31 -21.96
CA GLU A 584 -26.20 18.96 -20.52
C GLU A 584 -24.80 19.08 -19.91
N GLN A 585 -23.76 18.76 -20.68
CA GLN A 585 -22.37 18.91 -20.27
C GLN A 585 -22.01 20.39 -20.13
N MET A 586 -22.42 21.23 -21.08
CA MET A 586 -22.20 22.67 -21.06
C MET A 586 -22.95 23.33 -19.90
N ARG A 587 -24.26 23.08 -19.76
CA ARG A 587 -25.10 23.60 -18.67
C ARG A 587 -24.60 23.20 -17.29
N GLY A 588 -24.10 21.96 -17.17
CA GLY A 588 -23.49 21.45 -15.95
C GLY A 588 -22.19 22.16 -15.61
N MET A 589 -21.26 22.24 -16.57
CA MET A 589 -19.95 22.86 -16.33
C MET A 589 -20.07 24.36 -16.08
N GLU A 590 -20.91 25.06 -16.84
CA GLU A 590 -21.23 26.46 -16.61
C GLU A 590 -21.87 26.67 -15.24
N GLY A 591 -22.81 25.82 -14.84
CA GLY A 591 -23.41 25.85 -13.51
C GLY A 591 -22.37 25.78 -12.40
N ILE A 592 -21.39 24.88 -12.50
CA ILE A 592 -20.29 24.75 -11.52
C ILE A 592 -19.47 26.05 -11.43
N VAL A 593 -19.06 26.60 -12.57
CA VAL A 593 -18.26 27.84 -12.62
C VAL A 593 -19.04 29.01 -12.04
N ARG A 594 -20.31 29.17 -12.40
CA ARG A 594 -21.17 30.26 -11.93
C ARG A 594 -21.47 30.14 -10.44
N HIS A 595 -21.77 28.94 -9.91
CA HIS A 595 -21.91 28.72 -8.47
C HIS A 595 -20.63 29.10 -7.71
N ALA A 596 -19.47 28.64 -8.18
CA ALA A 596 -18.18 28.95 -7.58
C ALA A 596 -17.93 30.47 -7.53
N ARG A 597 -18.08 31.15 -8.67
CA ARG A 597 -17.81 32.60 -8.79
C ARG A 597 -18.85 33.49 -8.13
N THR A 598 -20.10 33.02 -8.03
CA THR A 598 -21.13 33.72 -7.25
C THR A 598 -20.83 33.65 -5.75
N ALA A 599 -20.38 32.49 -5.26
CA ALA A 599 -20.03 32.31 -3.86
C ALA A 599 -18.73 33.03 -3.46
N ASN A 600 -17.74 33.06 -4.35
CA ASN A 600 -16.51 33.83 -4.16
C ASN A 600 -15.98 34.31 -5.53
N PRO A 601 -16.17 35.60 -5.87
CA PRO A 601 -15.68 36.17 -7.13
C PRO A 601 -14.17 36.00 -7.34
N ASP A 602 -13.39 35.89 -6.26
CA ASP A 602 -11.93 35.74 -6.31
C ASP A 602 -11.47 34.28 -6.51
N MET A 603 -12.35 33.27 -6.40
CA MET A 603 -11.97 31.84 -6.36
C MET A 603 -11.35 31.30 -7.63
N ASP A 604 -10.05 31.03 -7.67
CA ASP A 604 -9.44 30.44 -8.87
C ASP A 604 -9.94 29.01 -9.13
N ILE A 605 -10.11 28.66 -10.42
CA ILE A 605 -10.64 27.36 -10.85
C ILE A 605 -9.67 26.71 -11.83
N VAL A 606 -9.41 25.42 -11.65
CA VAL A 606 -8.66 24.56 -12.57
C VAL A 606 -9.57 23.43 -13.04
N MET A 607 -9.93 23.46 -14.31
CA MET A 607 -10.71 22.43 -14.98
C MET A 607 -9.78 21.35 -15.55
N MET A 608 -10.05 20.07 -15.28
CA MET A 608 -9.13 18.97 -15.66
C MET A 608 -9.81 17.90 -16.50
N HIS A 609 -9.18 17.55 -17.62
CA HIS A 609 -9.69 16.55 -18.56
C HIS A 609 -8.95 15.22 -18.45
N PHE A 610 -9.29 14.42 -17.44
CA PHE A 610 -8.64 13.13 -17.16
C PHE A 610 -8.80 12.12 -18.31
N ALA A 611 -7.75 11.34 -18.59
CA ALA A 611 -7.73 10.38 -19.69
C ALA A 611 -8.69 9.20 -19.48
N CYS A 612 -9.38 8.81 -20.55
CA CYS A 612 -10.10 7.54 -20.64
C CYS A 612 -9.98 6.97 -22.07
N PRO A 613 -10.20 5.65 -22.29
CA PRO A 613 -9.87 5.00 -23.56
C PRO A 613 -10.54 5.63 -24.78
N SER A 614 -11.83 5.99 -24.69
CA SER A 614 -12.56 6.59 -25.80
C SER A 614 -12.02 7.96 -26.20
N LYS A 615 -11.65 8.80 -25.21
CA LYS A 615 -11.07 10.12 -25.49
C LYS A 615 -9.65 10.04 -26.04
N VAL A 616 -8.88 9.03 -25.61
CA VAL A 616 -7.56 8.72 -26.21
C VAL A 616 -7.73 8.30 -27.67
N GLU A 617 -8.76 7.51 -27.99
CA GLU A 617 -9.05 7.10 -29.36
C GLU A 617 -9.42 8.27 -30.26
N ASP A 618 -10.27 9.20 -29.78
CA ASP A 618 -10.60 10.41 -30.55
C ASP A 618 -9.35 11.22 -30.89
N TYR A 619 -8.45 11.45 -29.91
CA TYR A 619 -7.20 12.15 -30.17
C TYR A 619 -6.26 11.41 -31.12
N ASN A 620 -6.20 10.07 -31.04
CA ASN A 620 -5.45 9.26 -32.00
C ASN A 620 -5.99 9.38 -33.43
N GLN A 621 -7.29 9.65 -33.58
CA GLN A 621 -7.93 9.90 -34.86
C GLN A 621 -7.92 11.39 -35.27
N GLY A 622 -7.16 12.22 -34.55
CA GLY A 622 -7.02 13.65 -34.84
C GLY A 622 -8.27 14.48 -34.48
N ARG A 623 -9.17 13.96 -33.65
CA ARG A 623 -10.39 14.65 -33.22
C ARG A 623 -10.30 15.05 -31.74
N THR A 624 -10.79 16.24 -31.42
CA THR A 624 -11.01 16.64 -30.03
C THR A 624 -12.24 15.91 -29.49
N PRO A 625 -12.17 15.22 -28.33
CA PRO A 625 -13.34 14.62 -27.72
C PRO A 625 -14.43 15.66 -27.44
N GLU A 626 -15.69 15.37 -27.81
CA GLU A 626 -16.81 16.32 -27.69
C GLU A 626 -16.95 16.89 -26.27
N VAL A 627 -16.80 16.05 -25.25
CA VAL A 627 -16.85 16.49 -23.85
C VAL A 627 -15.75 17.48 -23.46
N ILE A 628 -14.55 17.32 -24.02
CA ILE A 628 -13.46 18.26 -23.79
C ILE A 628 -13.77 19.57 -24.51
N ALA A 629 -14.28 19.53 -25.74
CA ALA A 629 -14.69 20.72 -26.49
C ALA A 629 -15.79 21.52 -25.76
N SER A 630 -16.82 20.84 -25.23
CA SER A 630 -17.90 21.45 -24.45
C SER A 630 -17.37 22.13 -23.18
N HIS A 631 -16.51 21.44 -22.42
CA HIS A 631 -15.93 21.97 -21.19
C HIS A 631 -14.94 23.13 -21.47
N GLU A 632 -14.13 23.04 -22.52
CA GLU A 632 -13.21 24.11 -22.93
C GLU A 632 -13.94 25.35 -23.41
N SER A 633 -15.12 25.22 -24.04
CA SER A 633 -15.96 26.35 -24.43
C SER A 633 -16.40 27.16 -23.21
N VAL A 634 -16.80 26.48 -22.13
CA VAL A 634 -17.09 27.12 -20.84
C VAL A 634 -15.83 27.73 -20.23
N ALA A 635 -14.70 27.02 -20.27
CA ALA A 635 -13.45 27.51 -19.72
C ALA A 635 -12.97 28.78 -20.43
N GLU A 636 -13.09 28.85 -21.75
CA GLU A 636 -12.76 30.03 -22.56
C GLU A 636 -13.65 31.22 -22.22
N HIS A 637 -14.96 31.03 -22.18
CA HIS A 637 -15.92 32.12 -21.92
C HIS A 637 -15.75 32.76 -20.54
N TYR A 638 -15.43 31.95 -19.52
CA TYR A 638 -15.24 32.42 -18.14
C TYR A 638 -13.77 32.63 -17.75
N GLY A 639 -12.84 32.47 -18.70
CA GLY A 639 -11.40 32.62 -18.46
C GLY A 639 -10.83 31.65 -17.41
N VAL A 640 -11.39 30.45 -17.31
CA VAL A 640 -10.98 29.40 -16.37
C VAL A 640 -9.73 28.67 -16.87
N ALA A 641 -8.77 28.43 -15.97
CA ALA A 641 -7.60 27.63 -16.31
C ALA A 641 -8.02 26.18 -16.59
N SER A 642 -7.46 25.57 -17.62
CA SER A 642 -7.75 24.18 -17.97
C SER A 642 -6.51 23.35 -18.25
N LEU A 643 -6.59 22.05 -17.97
CA LEU A 643 -5.50 21.08 -18.12
C LEU A 643 -6.00 19.83 -18.86
N ASP A 644 -5.48 19.63 -20.08
CA ASP A 644 -5.81 18.48 -20.91
C ASP A 644 -4.87 17.29 -20.63
N LEU A 645 -5.20 16.60 -19.55
CA LEU A 645 -4.51 15.37 -19.15
C LEU A 645 -4.73 14.23 -20.15
N THR A 646 -5.79 14.27 -20.97
CA THR A 646 -6.08 13.25 -21.99
C THR A 646 -5.11 13.41 -23.15
N LEU A 647 -4.95 14.63 -23.66
CA LEU A 647 -4.02 14.93 -24.73
C LEU A 647 -2.58 14.62 -24.32
N GLU A 648 -2.17 15.00 -23.11
CA GLU A 648 -0.84 14.65 -22.59
C GLU A 648 -0.62 13.14 -22.58
N VAL A 649 -1.56 12.40 -22.01
CA VAL A 649 -1.45 10.94 -21.92
C VAL A 649 -1.39 10.32 -23.32
N THR A 650 -2.22 10.80 -24.24
CA THR A 650 -2.29 10.29 -25.62
C THR A 650 -0.97 10.52 -26.34
N GLU A 651 -0.45 11.73 -26.36
CA GLU A 651 0.79 12.03 -27.07
C GLU A 651 1.99 11.33 -26.46
N ARG A 652 2.05 11.20 -25.14
CA ARG A 652 3.14 10.49 -24.45
C ARG A 652 3.10 8.99 -24.71
N ILE A 653 1.90 8.40 -24.82
CA ILE A 653 1.73 7.02 -25.31
C ILE A 653 2.21 6.89 -26.76
N ASN A 654 1.83 7.83 -27.63
CA ASN A 654 2.22 7.81 -29.04
C ASN A 654 3.72 8.00 -29.25
N ARG A 655 4.40 8.70 -28.32
CA ARG A 655 5.88 8.79 -28.26
C ARG A 655 6.54 7.55 -27.65
N GLY A 656 5.78 6.58 -27.17
CA GLY A 656 6.29 5.36 -26.54
C GLY A 656 6.88 5.58 -25.14
N GLU A 657 6.54 6.67 -24.45
CA GLU A 657 7.04 6.93 -23.10
C GLU A 657 6.47 5.96 -22.06
N PHE A 658 5.25 5.48 -22.29
CA PHE A 658 4.52 4.49 -21.47
C PHE A 658 3.33 3.93 -22.27
N THR A 659 2.65 2.90 -21.77
CA THR A 659 1.48 2.30 -22.43
C THR A 659 0.21 2.42 -21.61
N TRP A 660 -0.94 2.48 -22.30
CA TRP A 660 -2.24 2.40 -21.63
C TRP A 660 -2.40 1.10 -20.83
N LYS A 661 -2.01 -0.03 -21.43
CA LYS A 661 -2.21 -1.37 -20.87
C LYS A 661 -1.37 -1.64 -19.63
N ASP A 662 -0.09 -1.30 -19.67
CA ASP A 662 0.88 -1.73 -18.65
C ASP A 662 1.06 -0.68 -17.55
N ASP A 663 1.11 0.60 -17.94
CA ASP A 663 1.41 1.70 -17.03
C ASP A 663 0.14 2.39 -16.52
N PHE A 664 -0.78 2.74 -17.41
CA PHE A 664 -2.02 3.42 -17.04
C PHE A 664 -3.08 2.47 -16.46
N LYS A 665 -3.13 1.23 -16.97
CA LYS A 665 -3.99 0.09 -16.65
C LYS A 665 -5.47 0.27 -16.96
N SER A 666 -6.06 1.39 -16.57
CA SER A 666 -7.47 1.70 -16.83
C SER A 666 -7.74 3.19 -16.64
N LEU A 667 -9.01 3.60 -16.80
CA LEU A 667 -9.46 4.96 -16.50
C LEU A 667 -9.28 5.33 -15.02
N HIS A 668 -9.19 4.35 -14.12
CA HIS A 668 -8.73 4.53 -12.75
C HIS A 668 -7.21 4.33 -12.78
N PRO A 669 -6.42 5.39 -13.06
CA PRO A 669 -5.01 5.26 -13.36
C PRO A 669 -4.27 4.53 -12.24
N SER A 670 -3.28 3.72 -12.64
CA SER A 670 -2.32 3.17 -11.69
C SER A 670 -1.60 4.29 -10.90
N PRO A 671 -0.82 3.97 -9.84
CA PRO A 671 0.01 4.96 -9.16
C PRO A 671 0.94 5.74 -10.10
N PHE A 672 1.34 5.18 -11.25
CA PHE A 672 2.08 5.90 -12.28
C PHE A 672 1.23 7.02 -12.90
N GLY A 673 0.04 6.69 -13.42
CA GLY A 673 -0.84 7.68 -14.04
C GLY A 673 -1.29 8.76 -13.06
N GLN A 674 -1.54 8.41 -11.79
CA GLN A 674 -1.85 9.39 -10.74
C GLN A 674 -0.70 10.36 -10.47
N LYS A 675 0.55 9.88 -10.50
CA LYS A 675 1.74 10.75 -10.40
C LYS A 675 1.93 11.61 -11.64
N LEU A 676 1.64 11.08 -12.82
CA LEU A 676 1.66 11.86 -14.06
C LEU A 676 0.68 13.04 -13.98
N TYR A 677 -0.55 12.78 -13.55
CA TYR A 677 -1.55 13.83 -13.34
C TYR A 677 -1.10 14.88 -12.32
N ALA A 678 -0.61 14.45 -11.15
CA ALA A 678 -0.10 15.39 -10.14
C ALA A 678 1.08 16.23 -10.63
N LYS A 679 2.01 15.63 -11.40
CA LYS A 679 3.12 16.37 -12.02
C LYS A 679 2.63 17.38 -13.06
N SER A 680 1.59 17.04 -13.81
CA SER A 680 1.02 17.91 -14.83
C SER A 680 0.35 19.13 -14.22
N ILE A 681 -0.36 18.91 -13.11
CA ILE A 681 -0.93 19.98 -12.28
C ILE A 681 0.19 20.83 -11.68
N ALA A 682 1.25 20.22 -11.13
CA ALA A 682 2.38 20.96 -10.57
C ALA A 682 3.04 21.87 -11.63
N ARG A 683 3.23 21.40 -12.87
CA ARG A 683 3.76 22.24 -13.97
C ARG A 683 2.83 23.41 -14.29
N LEU A 684 1.52 23.20 -14.29
CA LEU A 684 0.55 24.29 -14.48
C LEU A 684 0.72 25.35 -13.37
N LEU A 685 0.81 24.91 -12.11
CA LEU A 685 1.01 25.80 -10.96
C LEU A 685 2.38 26.51 -11.00
N ASP A 686 3.43 25.84 -11.45
CA ASP A 686 4.75 26.44 -11.65
C ASP A 686 4.69 27.63 -12.61
N VAL A 687 4.00 27.46 -13.75
CA VAL A 687 3.87 28.54 -14.73
C VAL A 687 2.91 29.63 -14.23
N ALA A 688 1.80 29.25 -13.58
CA ALA A 688 0.83 30.22 -13.07
C ALA A 688 1.40 31.12 -11.97
N TRP A 689 2.35 30.61 -11.19
CA TRP A 689 2.92 31.27 -10.00
C TRP A 689 4.42 31.57 -10.16
N ALA A 690 4.92 31.63 -11.40
CA ALA A 690 6.32 31.95 -11.68
C ALA A 690 6.69 33.35 -11.17
N ASP A 691 5.80 34.32 -11.33
CA ASP A 691 5.98 35.68 -10.84
C ASP A 691 5.50 35.88 -9.40
N ALA A 692 5.92 36.98 -8.78
CA ALA A 692 5.43 37.43 -7.48
C ALA A 692 3.89 37.53 -7.43
N PRO A 693 3.26 37.44 -6.24
CA PRO A 693 1.83 37.60 -6.08
C PRO A 693 1.42 39.04 -6.42
N THR A 694 0.17 39.22 -6.86
CA THR A 694 -0.40 40.55 -7.10
C THR A 694 -0.64 41.33 -5.80
N ALA A 695 -0.68 42.66 -5.89
CA ALA A 695 -0.90 43.52 -4.72
C ALA A 695 -2.26 43.25 -4.02
N ALA A 696 -3.29 42.88 -4.78
CA ALA A 696 -4.61 42.49 -4.29
C ALA A 696 -5.18 41.34 -5.13
N THR A 697 -6.21 40.66 -4.61
CA THR A 697 -7.04 39.77 -5.42
C THR A 697 -7.86 40.59 -6.41
N THR A 698 -8.11 40.04 -7.59
CA THR A 698 -8.98 40.64 -8.61
C THR A 698 -10.17 39.72 -8.83
N PRO A 699 -11.40 40.20 -8.58
CA PRO A 699 -12.61 39.44 -8.90
C PRO A 699 -12.61 39.00 -10.35
N HIS A 700 -12.87 37.72 -10.62
CA HIS A 700 -13.01 37.25 -11.99
C HIS A 700 -14.37 37.69 -12.54
N PRO A 701 -14.45 38.12 -13.81
CA PRO A 701 -15.69 38.56 -14.40
C PRO A 701 -16.68 37.39 -14.48
N LEU A 702 -17.91 37.63 -14.04
CA LEU A 702 -19.02 36.72 -14.26
C LEU A 702 -19.77 37.17 -15.51
N SER A 703 -19.26 36.74 -16.67
CA SER A 703 -19.85 37.03 -17.99
C SER A 703 -21.33 36.62 -18.08
N ASP A 704 -22.01 37.11 -19.12
CA ASP A 704 -23.35 36.65 -19.49
C ASP A 704 -23.37 35.12 -19.67
N LYS A 705 -24.52 34.51 -19.44
CA LYS A 705 -24.67 33.05 -19.56
C LYS A 705 -24.40 32.60 -21.00
N LEU A 706 -23.58 31.55 -21.18
CA LEU A 706 -23.45 30.82 -22.44
C LEU A 706 -24.77 30.14 -22.80
N ASP A 707 -25.39 29.49 -21.81
CA ASP A 707 -26.73 28.91 -21.94
C ASP A 707 -27.66 29.53 -20.88
N ALA A 708 -28.78 30.10 -21.33
CA ALA A 708 -29.77 30.73 -20.45
C ALA A 708 -30.32 29.78 -19.36
N PHE A 709 -30.25 28.47 -19.61
CA PHE A 709 -30.74 27.38 -18.77
C PHE A 709 -29.60 26.59 -18.10
N CYS A 710 -28.39 27.16 -18.01
CA CYS A 710 -27.31 26.59 -17.22
C CYS A 710 -27.74 26.30 -15.77
N TYR A 711 -27.09 25.34 -15.11
CA TYR A 711 -27.49 24.88 -13.77
C TYR A 711 -26.94 25.76 -12.63
N ASP A 712 -27.00 27.08 -12.80
CA ASP A 712 -26.43 28.09 -11.89
C ASP A 712 -27.27 28.36 -10.63
N ASP A 713 -28.48 27.79 -10.53
CA ASP A 713 -29.26 27.68 -9.30
C ASP A 713 -29.58 26.21 -8.95
N GLY A 714 -28.74 25.28 -9.42
CA GLY A 714 -28.88 23.86 -9.19
C GLY A 714 -28.69 23.47 -7.72
N LYS A 715 -29.69 22.82 -7.12
CA LYS A 715 -29.65 22.30 -5.74
C LYS A 715 -30.23 20.87 -5.66
N LEU A 716 -29.82 20.14 -4.61
CA LEU A 716 -30.38 18.84 -4.24
C LEU A 716 -31.38 18.98 -3.08
N PHE A 717 -32.50 18.26 -3.18
CA PHE A 717 -33.60 18.27 -2.21
C PHE A 717 -33.95 16.85 -1.76
N PRO A 718 -34.47 16.67 -0.53
CA PRO A 718 -34.67 15.34 0.04
C PRO A 718 -35.88 14.64 -0.59
N PRO A 719 -35.99 13.31 -0.45
CA PRO A 719 -37.11 12.57 -1.01
C PRO A 719 -38.47 12.95 -0.42
N GLY A 720 -38.50 13.53 0.80
CA GLY A 720 -39.72 14.04 1.44
C GLY A 720 -40.37 15.24 0.74
N LEU A 721 -39.77 15.77 -0.33
CA LEU A 721 -40.36 16.80 -1.17
C LEU A 721 -41.56 16.28 -1.99
N ALA A 722 -41.60 14.98 -2.27
CA ALA A 722 -42.70 14.41 -3.05
C ALA A 722 -44.05 14.56 -2.35
N ALA A 723 -45.05 14.97 -3.12
CA ALA A 723 -46.44 15.10 -2.70
C ALA A 723 -47.32 14.11 -3.49
N GLU A 724 -48.56 13.94 -3.03
CA GLU A 724 -49.58 13.11 -3.70
C GLU A 724 -49.10 11.68 -4.02
N CYS A 725 -48.23 11.13 -3.16
CA CYS A 725 -47.65 9.81 -3.34
C CYS A 725 -48.73 8.72 -3.32
N LYS A 726 -48.85 7.99 -4.42
CA LYS A 726 -49.63 6.75 -4.55
C LYS A 726 -48.65 5.59 -4.68
N GLY A 727 -48.56 4.73 -3.68
CA GLY A 727 -47.64 3.58 -3.64
C GLY A 727 -46.19 3.91 -3.27
N PHE A 728 -45.71 5.12 -3.58
CA PHE A 728 -44.40 5.58 -3.12
C PHE A 728 -44.35 5.85 -1.61
N HIS A 729 -43.28 5.39 -0.96
CA HIS A 729 -43.05 5.57 0.48
C HIS A 729 -41.56 5.76 0.80
N ILE A 730 -41.24 6.35 1.95
CA ILE A 730 -39.84 6.58 2.38
C ILE A 730 -39.30 5.32 3.06
N VAL A 731 -38.12 4.87 2.61
CA VAL A 731 -37.37 3.75 3.18
C VAL A 731 -36.04 4.28 3.72
N THR A 732 -35.75 4.09 5.00
CA THR A 732 -34.52 4.59 5.66
C THR A 732 -33.45 3.50 5.87
N ASP A 733 -33.84 2.22 5.88
CA ASP A 733 -32.94 1.09 6.08
C ASP A 733 -33.10 0.08 4.95
N TYR A 734 -32.60 0.42 3.76
CA TYR A 734 -32.73 -0.46 2.61
C TYR A 734 -31.90 -1.73 2.79
N THR A 735 -32.58 -2.88 2.90
CA THR A 735 -31.96 -4.21 2.87
C THR A 735 -31.92 -4.70 1.42
N ASN A 736 -30.73 -5.07 0.94
CA ASN A 736 -30.56 -5.51 -0.44
C ASN A 736 -31.22 -6.88 -0.68
N LYS A 737 -32.46 -6.86 -1.16
CA LYS A 737 -33.25 -8.06 -1.51
C LYS A 737 -33.16 -8.43 -3.00
N GLU A 738 -32.63 -7.54 -3.84
CA GLU A 738 -32.62 -7.65 -5.30
C GLU A 738 -31.32 -8.25 -5.86
N GLY A 739 -30.32 -8.50 -4.99
CA GLY A 739 -28.98 -8.95 -5.39
C GLY A 739 -28.05 -7.80 -5.79
N GLY A 740 -26.87 -8.09 -6.32
CA GLY A 740 -25.88 -7.04 -6.67
C GLY A 740 -25.21 -6.38 -5.46
N LYS A 741 -24.21 -5.51 -5.68
CA LYS A 741 -23.51 -4.79 -4.60
C LYS A 741 -24.07 -3.38 -4.44
N VAL A 742 -24.40 -3.01 -3.20
CA VAL A 742 -24.73 -1.62 -2.84
C VAL A 742 -23.46 -0.90 -2.42
N ARG A 743 -23.26 0.31 -2.93
CA ARG A 743 -22.14 1.15 -2.47
C ARG A 743 -22.45 1.67 -1.06
N ARG A 744 -21.47 1.55 -0.17
CA ARG A 744 -21.52 2.11 1.18
C ARG A 744 -21.87 3.61 1.16
N GLY A 745 -22.71 4.05 2.08
CA GLY A 745 -23.20 5.43 2.18
C GLY A 745 -24.44 5.74 1.33
N TRP A 746 -24.93 4.82 0.51
CA TRP A 746 -26.15 4.99 -0.30
C TRP A 746 -27.34 4.18 0.22
N SER A 747 -27.10 3.06 0.89
CA SER A 747 -28.15 2.25 1.55
C SER A 747 -28.74 2.93 2.78
N GLU A 748 -27.95 3.80 3.41
CA GLU A 748 -28.22 4.46 4.69
C GLU A 748 -28.97 5.80 4.50
N LEU A 749 -29.11 6.28 3.26
CA LEU A 749 -29.86 7.49 2.96
C LEU A 749 -31.36 7.18 2.84
N PRO A 750 -32.25 8.06 3.34
CA PRO A 750 -33.68 7.95 3.05
C PRO A 750 -33.94 7.91 1.54
N GLN A 751 -34.81 6.98 1.11
CA GLN A 751 -35.14 6.77 -0.30
C GLN A 751 -36.65 6.79 -0.50
N LEU A 752 -37.15 7.64 -1.39
CA LEU A 752 -38.52 7.55 -1.88
C LEU A 752 -38.60 6.36 -2.85
N THR A 753 -39.33 5.33 -2.45
CA THR A 753 -39.35 4.02 -3.13
C THR A 753 -40.75 3.69 -3.61
N GLY A 754 -40.87 3.35 -4.89
CA GLY A 754 -42.04 2.75 -5.51
C GLY A 754 -41.63 1.44 -6.20
N GLU A 755 -42.53 0.46 -6.23
CA GLU A 755 -42.21 -0.92 -6.63
C GLU A 755 -43.13 -1.44 -7.74
N LYS A 756 -44.29 -0.81 -7.94
CA LYS A 756 -45.34 -1.32 -8.83
C LYS A 756 -45.65 -0.35 -9.97
N PRO A 757 -45.95 -0.85 -11.17
CA PRO A 757 -46.53 -0.04 -12.23
C PRO A 757 -47.75 0.77 -11.74
N GLY A 758 -47.79 2.05 -12.08
CA GLY A 758 -48.83 2.98 -11.64
C GLY A 758 -48.54 3.68 -10.30
N ASP A 759 -47.56 3.23 -9.51
CA ASP A 759 -47.06 4.02 -8.38
C ASP A 759 -46.64 5.40 -8.90
N SER A 760 -47.04 6.47 -8.23
CA SER A 760 -46.87 7.85 -8.70
C SER A 760 -46.66 8.86 -7.58
N PHE A 761 -46.10 10.02 -7.93
CA PHE A 761 -45.96 11.17 -7.05
C PHE A 761 -45.89 12.47 -7.86
N THR A 762 -46.03 13.61 -7.18
CA THR A 762 -45.89 14.94 -7.74
C THR A 762 -44.83 15.78 -7.02
N VAL A 763 -44.20 16.71 -7.73
CA VAL A 763 -43.27 17.70 -7.17
C VAL A 763 -43.58 19.07 -7.79
N ARG A 764 -43.79 20.08 -6.94
CA ARG A 764 -43.99 21.48 -7.37
C ARG A 764 -42.72 22.29 -7.16
N PHE A 765 -42.37 23.13 -8.12
CA PHE A 765 -41.15 23.94 -8.07
C PHE A 765 -41.24 25.18 -8.97
N THR A 766 -40.39 26.16 -8.74
CA THR A 766 -40.11 27.28 -9.67
C THR A 766 -38.66 27.17 -10.10
N GLY A 767 -38.37 27.28 -11.38
CA GLY A 767 -37.00 27.13 -11.90
C GLY A 767 -36.96 26.60 -13.33
N THR A 768 -35.76 26.41 -13.85
CA THR A 768 -35.57 26.08 -15.27
C THR A 768 -35.33 24.60 -15.55
N ALA A 769 -35.10 23.78 -14.52
CA ALA A 769 -34.90 22.33 -14.68
C ALA A 769 -35.30 21.53 -13.43
N VAL A 770 -35.72 20.29 -13.65
CA VAL A 770 -36.01 19.30 -12.60
C VAL A 770 -35.51 17.91 -12.99
N GLY A 771 -34.98 17.19 -12.01
CA GLY A 771 -34.43 15.86 -12.15
C GLY A 771 -34.56 15.03 -10.88
N ILE A 772 -34.19 13.76 -10.99
CA ILE A 772 -34.15 12.81 -9.88
C ILE A 772 -32.78 12.13 -9.82
N MET A 773 -32.24 11.97 -8.61
CA MET A 773 -31.10 11.11 -8.33
C MET A 773 -31.64 9.78 -7.80
N VAL A 774 -31.42 8.71 -8.55
CA VAL A 774 -31.90 7.37 -8.22
C VAL A 774 -30.76 6.43 -7.83
N ILE A 775 -31.11 5.35 -7.12
CA ILE A 775 -30.27 4.16 -6.96
C ILE A 775 -30.76 3.07 -7.91
N ALA A 776 -30.09 2.95 -9.06
CA ALA A 776 -30.42 1.97 -10.10
C ALA A 776 -29.76 0.61 -9.79
N GLY A 777 -30.56 -0.37 -9.40
CA GLY A 777 -30.14 -1.75 -9.13
C GLY A 777 -30.81 -2.78 -10.06
N PRO A 778 -30.71 -4.09 -9.74
CA PRO A 778 -31.23 -5.16 -10.60
C PRO A 778 -32.73 -5.03 -10.92
N ALA A 779 -33.52 -4.47 -10.01
CA ALA A 779 -34.96 -4.28 -10.20
C ALA A 779 -35.34 -2.89 -10.73
N ALA A 780 -34.40 -2.06 -11.20
CA ALA A 780 -34.71 -0.71 -11.67
C ALA A 780 -35.71 -0.74 -12.84
N GLY A 781 -36.81 0.03 -12.71
CA GLY A 781 -37.88 0.10 -13.70
C GLY A 781 -37.74 1.25 -14.70
N ILE A 782 -38.71 1.33 -15.61
CA ILE A 782 -38.95 2.49 -16.45
C ILE A 782 -39.96 3.39 -15.74
N ILE A 783 -39.67 4.69 -15.67
CA ILE A 783 -40.64 5.69 -15.23
C ILE A 783 -41.18 6.47 -16.42
N GLU A 784 -42.35 7.06 -16.24
CA GLU A 784 -42.91 8.07 -17.13
C GLU A 784 -43.02 9.38 -16.35
N HIS A 785 -42.70 10.50 -17.00
CA HIS A 785 -42.82 11.81 -16.39
C HIS A 785 -43.50 12.82 -17.31
N SER A 786 -44.17 13.81 -16.72
CA SER A 786 -44.81 14.94 -17.40
C SER A 786 -44.66 16.19 -16.55
N VAL A 787 -44.27 17.31 -17.17
CA VAL A 787 -44.24 18.63 -16.52
C VAL A 787 -45.36 19.48 -17.12
N ASP A 788 -46.16 20.10 -16.27
CA ASP A 788 -47.23 21.03 -16.67
C ASP A 788 -48.25 20.48 -17.69
N GLY A 789 -48.50 19.17 -17.65
CA GLY A 789 -49.42 18.50 -18.57
C GLY A 789 -48.85 18.23 -19.96
N ALA A 790 -47.54 18.42 -20.16
CA ALA A 790 -46.85 17.99 -21.38
C ALA A 790 -47.00 16.47 -21.60
N PRO A 791 -46.82 15.97 -22.84
CA PRO A 791 -46.86 14.54 -23.11
C PRO A 791 -45.93 13.73 -22.19
N TRP A 792 -46.39 12.55 -21.77
CA TRP A 792 -45.60 11.67 -20.92
C TRP A 792 -44.36 11.15 -21.66
N VAL A 793 -43.20 11.31 -21.04
CA VAL A 793 -41.91 10.85 -21.57
C VAL A 793 -41.40 9.69 -20.72
N LYS A 794 -40.95 8.62 -21.37
CA LYS A 794 -40.36 7.46 -20.71
C LYS A 794 -38.89 7.69 -20.40
N ARG A 795 -38.47 7.21 -19.24
CA ARG A 795 -37.06 7.15 -18.82
C ARG A 795 -36.76 5.78 -18.23
N ASP A 796 -35.89 5.04 -18.91
CA ASP A 796 -35.33 3.81 -18.37
C ASP A 796 -34.29 4.13 -17.31
N LEU A 797 -34.52 3.67 -16.08
CA LEU A 797 -33.58 3.85 -14.97
C LEU A 797 -32.51 2.75 -14.94
N PHE A 798 -32.74 1.64 -15.64
CA PHE A 798 -31.85 0.50 -15.71
C PHE A 798 -30.59 0.84 -16.53
N THR A 799 -29.44 0.34 -16.08
CA THR A 799 -28.15 0.58 -16.72
C THR A 799 -27.43 -0.73 -16.98
N ARG A 800 -26.44 -0.74 -17.87
CA ARG A 800 -25.54 -1.90 -18.09
C ARG A 800 -24.86 -2.43 -16.82
N HIS A 801 -24.83 -1.65 -15.74
CA HIS A 801 -24.24 -2.03 -14.46
C HIS A 801 -25.27 -2.52 -13.43
N SER A 802 -26.56 -2.24 -13.67
CA SER A 802 -27.68 -2.58 -12.79
C SER A 802 -27.79 -4.07 -12.45
N PRO A 803 -27.45 -5.05 -13.32
CA PRO A 803 -27.46 -6.46 -12.94
C PRO A 803 -26.52 -6.82 -11.78
N ARG A 804 -25.47 -6.03 -11.57
CA ARG A 804 -24.38 -6.34 -10.61
C ARG A 804 -24.25 -5.33 -9.49
N LEU A 805 -24.76 -4.11 -9.66
CA LEU A 805 -24.53 -2.97 -8.77
C LEU A 805 -25.80 -2.15 -8.58
N HIS A 806 -25.96 -1.61 -7.38
CA HIS A 806 -26.86 -0.50 -7.12
C HIS A 806 -26.07 0.79 -7.29
N LEU A 807 -26.31 1.49 -8.40
CA LEU A 807 -25.52 2.63 -8.83
C LEU A 807 -26.34 3.92 -8.81
N GLN A 808 -25.76 4.99 -8.26
CA GLN A 808 -26.37 6.31 -8.28
C GLN A 808 -26.41 6.89 -9.71
N ARG A 809 -27.57 7.43 -10.10
CA ARG A 809 -27.77 8.08 -11.41
C ARG A 809 -28.68 9.30 -11.28
N LEU A 810 -28.21 10.45 -11.75
CA LEU A 810 -29.06 11.63 -11.90
C LEU A 810 -29.66 11.62 -13.30
N TYR A 811 -30.98 11.75 -13.38
CA TYR A 811 -31.70 11.94 -14.64
C TYR A 811 -32.34 13.34 -14.62
N THR A 812 -32.01 14.16 -15.61
CA THR A 812 -32.73 15.41 -15.87
C THR A 812 -34.03 15.02 -16.58
N LEU A 813 -35.18 15.32 -15.96
CA LEU A 813 -36.50 14.94 -16.48
C LEU A 813 -37.10 16.05 -17.34
N ALA A 814 -36.84 17.30 -16.99
CA ALA A 814 -37.17 18.46 -17.80
C ALA A 814 -36.13 19.57 -17.60
N ALA A 815 -35.90 20.34 -18.66
CA ALA A 815 -35.06 21.52 -18.69
C ALA A 815 -35.73 22.59 -19.58
N GLU A 816 -35.13 23.78 -19.67
CA GLU A 816 -35.63 24.89 -20.50
C GLU A 816 -37.03 25.39 -20.07
N LEU A 817 -37.31 25.27 -18.77
CA LEU A 817 -38.57 25.70 -18.18
C LEU A 817 -38.55 27.19 -17.87
N ASP A 818 -39.72 27.81 -17.84
CA ASP A 818 -39.89 29.24 -17.54
C ASP A 818 -39.57 29.53 -16.05
N PRO A 819 -38.49 30.26 -15.74
CA PRO A 819 -38.10 30.53 -14.36
C PRO A 819 -39.13 31.35 -13.56
N GLY A 820 -40.02 32.09 -14.24
CA GLY A 820 -41.08 32.89 -13.63
C GLY A 820 -42.35 32.10 -13.28
N LYS A 821 -42.45 30.85 -13.74
CA LYS A 821 -43.64 30.00 -13.58
C LYS A 821 -43.46 28.98 -12.46
N GLU A 822 -44.55 28.65 -11.77
CA GLU A 822 -44.62 27.45 -10.93
C GLU A 822 -44.95 26.23 -11.80
N HIS A 823 -44.07 25.25 -11.75
CA HIS A 823 -44.16 23.99 -12.48
C HIS A 823 -44.61 22.85 -11.59
N THR A 824 -45.32 21.89 -12.19
CA THR A 824 -45.68 20.61 -11.56
C THR A 824 -45.10 19.45 -12.35
N LEU A 825 -44.15 18.75 -11.74
CA LEU A 825 -43.64 17.46 -12.22
C LEU A 825 -44.54 16.33 -11.71
N ASN A 826 -45.05 15.52 -12.62
CA ASN A 826 -45.75 14.27 -12.34
C ASN A 826 -44.87 13.11 -12.77
N VAL A 827 -44.73 12.08 -11.92
CA VAL A 827 -43.97 10.86 -12.22
C VAL A 827 -44.83 9.65 -11.90
N ARG A 828 -44.76 8.62 -12.75
CA ARG A 828 -45.34 7.29 -12.49
C ARG A 828 -44.44 6.16 -12.97
N ILE A 829 -44.50 4.99 -12.33
CA ILE A 829 -43.80 3.80 -12.81
C ILE A 829 -44.55 3.21 -14.00
N SER A 830 -43.84 2.96 -15.10
CA SER A 830 -44.42 2.41 -16.33
C SER A 830 -44.81 0.93 -16.15
N PRO A 831 -45.85 0.43 -16.84
CA PRO A 831 -46.09 -1.00 -16.97
C PRO A 831 -45.02 -1.71 -17.82
N GLU A 832 -44.27 -0.96 -18.63
CA GLU A 832 -43.11 -1.47 -19.36
C GLU A 832 -41.88 -1.52 -18.46
N LYS A 833 -41.00 -2.48 -18.73
CA LYS A 833 -39.70 -2.59 -18.06
C LYS A 833 -38.60 -2.94 -19.06
N ASN A 834 -37.37 -2.62 -18.69
CA ASN A 834 -36.20 -3.12 -19.40
C ASN A 834 -36.21 -4.66 -19.39
N ALA A 835 -35.89 -5.30 -20.52
CA ALA A 835 -35.89 -6.75 -20.66
C ALA A 835 -34.96 -7.45 -19.66
N ASP A 836 -33.85 -6.80 -19.29
CA ASP A 836 -32.85 -7.32 -18.35
C ASP A 836 -33.18 -6.98 -16.88
N SER A 837 -34.23 -6.20 -16.62
CA SER A 837 -34.63 -5.83 -15.26
C SER A 837 -35.49 -6.91 -14.61
N ILE A 838 -35.16 -7.25 -13.36
CA ILE A 838 -35.93 -8.23 -12.57
C ILE A 838 -37.17 -7.62 -11.91
N GLY A 839 -37.40 -6.31 -12.04
CA GLY A 839 -38.52 -5.60 -11.42
C GLY A 839 -38.85 -4.26 -12.09
N SER A 840 -39.59 -3.41 -11.37
CA SER A 840 -40.07 -2.11 -11.86
C SER A 840 -39.76 -0.97 -10.90
N ASN A 841 -38.81 -1.18 -9.98
CA ASN A 841 -38.61 -0.32 -8.82
C ASN A 841 -38.01 1.04 -9.22
N CYS A 842 -38.50 2.10 -8.58
CA CYS A 842 -37.91 3.43 -8.62
C CYS A 842 -37.51 3.83 -7.20
N ARG A 843 -36.22 4.11 -6.98
CA ARG A 843 -35.68 4.54 -5.68
C ARG A 843 -34.96 5.86 -5.83
N ILE A 844 -35.51 6.92 -5.24
CA ILE A 844 -35.02 8.29 -5.37
C ILE A 844 -34.39 8.71 -4.05
N VAL A 845 -33.13 9.14 -4.09
CA VAL A 845 -32.40 9.68 -2.92
C VAL A 845 -32.40 11.20 -2.88
N TYR A 846 -32.49 11.87 -4.03
CA TYR A 846 -32.61 13.33 -4.10
C TYR A 846 -33.44 13.75 -5.31
N PHE A 847 -34.13 14.89 -5.17
CA PHE A 847 -34.59 15.69 -6.31
C PHE A 847 -33.51 16.72 -6.66
N ALA A 848 -33.26 16.92 -7.95
CA ALA A 848 -32.33 17.93 -8.46
C ALA A 848 -33.14 19.04 -9.14
N ILE A 849 -33.14 20.26 -8.60
CA ILE A 849 -33.94 21.37 -9.13
C ILE A 849 -33.01 22.56 -9.36
N ASN A 850 -33.10 23.16 -10.55
CA ASN A 850 -32.41 24.40 -10.90
C ASN A 850 -33.37 25.55 -10.60
N GLY A 851 -33.42 25.96 -9.33
CA GLY A 851 -34.52 26.74 -8.77
C GLY A 851 -34.85 26.36 -7.33
N ASP A 852 -36.11 26.59 -6.94
CA ASP A 852 -36.63 26.31 -5.59
C ASP A 852 -37.92 25.47 -5.64
N PRO A 853 -38.06 24.46 -4.77
CA PRO A 853 -39.30 23.69 -4.63
C PRO A 853 -40.38 24.43 -3.83
N ARG A 854 -41.61 23.95 -3.97
CA ARG A 854 -42.80 24.40 -3.23
C ARG A 854 -43.31 23.27 -2.33
N SER A 855 -43.53 23.58 -1.06
CA SER A 855 -44.16 22.65 -0.12
C SER A 855 -45.61 22.33 -0.54
N PRO A 856 -46.25 21.31 0.06
CA PRO A 856 -47.71 21.11 -0.07
C PRO A 856 -48.53 22.35 0.29
N THR A 857 -48.01 23.22 1.16
CA THR A 857 -48.61 24.50 1.56
C THR A 857 -48.22 25.71 0.70
N GLY A 858 -47.49 25.52 -0.41
CA GLY A 858 -47.12 26.59 -1.36
C GLY A 858 -45.94 27.47 -0.92
N THR A 859 -45.32 27.17 0.23
CA THR A 859 -44.18 27.93 0.75
C THR A 859 -42.90 27.48 0.05
N ARG A 860 -42.01 28.43 -0.28
CA ARG A 860 -40.66 28.09 -0.76
C ARG A 860 -39.91 27.36 0.34
N VAL A 861 -39.42 26.18 0.02
CA VAL A 861 -38.54 25.43 0.93
C VAL A 861 -37.10 25.80 0.57
N LYS A 862 -36.36 26.41 1.50
CA LYS A 862 -34.92 26.61 1.31
C LYS A 862 -34.27 25.24 1.10
N GLY A 863 -33.25 25.17 0.24
CA GLY A 863 -32.41 23.99 0.11
C GLY A 863 -31.97 23.47 1.48
N LEU A 864 -31.86 22.15 1.61
CA LEU A 864 -31.37 21.57 2.85
C LEU A 864 -29.91 21.98 3.10
N THR A 865 -29.63 22.59 4.25
CA THR A 865 -28.38 22.35 4.97
C THR A 865 -28.62 21.14 5.88
N PHE A 866 -28.13 19.97 5.48
CA PHE A 866 -28.19 18.77 6.31
C PHE A 866 -26.93 18.73 7.19
N GLU A 867 -27.08 18.90 8.50
CA GLU A 867 -26.06 18.45 9.47
C GLU A 867 -26.10 16.92 9.51
N GLY A 868 -25.37 16.26 8.61
CA GLY A 868 -25.42 14.79 8.58
C GLY A 868 -24.74 14.09 7.42
N SER A 869 -24.12 14.83 6.49
CA SER A 869 -23.02 14.26 5.71
C SER A 869 -21.77 15.05 6.02
N ASN A 870 -20.99 14.60 7.00
CA ASN A 870 -19.54 14.75 6.89
C ASN A 870 -19.24 14.32 5.46
N GLY A 871 -18.79 15.23 4.60
CA GLY A 871 -18.52 14.92 3.19
C GLY A 871 -17.29 14.05 3.04
N THR A 872 -17.29 12.92 3.74
CA THR A 872 -16.43 11.78 3.59
C THR A 872 -17.03 10.95 2.47
N GLY A 873 -16.40 10.97 1.31
CA GLY A 873 -16.65 9.92 0.33
C GLY A 873 -16.40 8.54 0.97
N PRO A 874 -16.82 7.44 0.34
CA PRO A 874 -16.71 6.08 0.89
C PRO A 874 -15.27 5.59 1.17
N GLU A 875 -14.26 6.45 1.10
CA GLU A 875 -12.84 6.15 1.31
C GLU A 875 -12.29 6.62 2.67
N ASP A 876 -13.00 7.46 3.43
CA ASP A 876 -12.55 7.93 4.76
C ASP A 876 -12.97 6.99 5.91
N GLN A 877 -13.15 5.70 5.63
CA GLN A 877 -13.25 4.62 6.63
C GLN A 877 -12.39 3.41 6.25
#